data_AF-A0A1V6Z7C8-F1
#
_entry.id   AF-A0A1V6Z7C8-F1
#
_cell.length_a   1.000
_cell.length_b   1.000
_cell.length_c   1.000
_cell.angle_alpha   90.00
_cell.angle_beta   90.00
_cell.angle_gamma   90.00
#
_symmetry.space_group_name_H-M   'P 1'
#
loop_
_entity.id
_entity.type
_entity.pdbx_description
1 polymer ?
#
loop_
_entity_poly.entity_id
_entity_poly.type
_entity_poly.pdbx_seq_one_letter_code
_entity_poly.pdbx_strand_id
1 'polypeptide(L)'
;MPDSATKPAMGQKRPPRSAGRRRLDAPGEAILSEDRRSQIRRAQRTYRLKKEGSLQRTQKRVAFLERKMKEISNSLAEYRVTLQSSLQGTHCELLTGVDSILSLLTSASEDFVQGTSLDDIPSRETSKKSSPLSLKNIQYDDLSANNTNSGHQAFAEQNSTCIDTSPETEVKSHQETGEMALCRSPPDMQEQRELDYDQPIVQIVDRFGGANAPDSYSFLESSFTRRLKRSSLEHAFRIFKRFKCVDGMMDLTGLLYTSWSRHWLTIAIVFISYIVLVGLLRYRRMAKIEAPFAPGKKDLTEMTVKEAHVILNQLQELEFPHAFAKARKMALLKAGGIPTMSKLFAVTGQNNKRNSGKRAVDTEILLREVQSKPRDSDRYTSAVARMNYLHARYRRANKITGNDLLHTLGDGLAEILNVVEREEWRKLTDVEKCALGIFHKNLGEDMGIPFDPLPSKIDGWKNGLHFAIELRDWTIQYEEEVAKPTATNDQYVRVYVDSALSSLPGFVRTSGRKMLGNDLDDVMRTSLCLESPGPVLWFLLALIRETRKVYLRYLALPRSSSSAIKLVHDMPNPETHLYNFQRKTLQPWYVRPTFWSRWGLGALLVRALGGKVPGSRGDRYQPGGYDLMTIGPDPQKEHGAEEMRSDIEVIKARGVATCPFSQAKSGHFE
;
A
#
# COMPACT_ATOMS: atom_id res chain seq x y z
N MET A 1 24.52 -66.57 -45.40
CA MET A 1 25.82 -67.18 -45.13
C MET A 1 26.61 -66.28 -44.18
N PRO A 2 27.37 -66.85 -43.23
CA PRO A 2 27.43 -66.35 -41.84
C PRO A 2 28.86 -65.92 -41.43
N ASP A 3 29.27 -65.66 -40.17
CA ASP A 3 28.68 -65.76 -38.81
C ASP A 3 28.84 -64.40 -38.06
N SER A 4 28.42 -64.10 -36.83
CA SER A 4 28.41 -64.76 -35.49
C SER A 4 29.81 -64.99 -34.86
N ALA A 5 30.04 -64.83 -33.55
CA ALA A 5 29.18 -64.48 -32.40
C ALA A 5 29.94 -63.48 -31.46
N THR A 6 29.53 -63.04 -30.25
CA THR A 6 28.49 -63.46 -29.29
C THR A 6 28.02 -62.28 -28.40
N LYS A 7 26.83 -62.37 -27.78
CA LYS A 7 26.30 -61.50 -26.69
C LYS A 7 26.15 -62.33 -25.40
N PRO A 8 26.23 -61.77 -24.17
CA PRO A 8 25.12 -61.01 -23.54
C PRO A 8 25.62 -59.86 -22.62
N ALA A 9 24.85 -59.14 -21.78
CA ALA A 9 23.44 -59.20 -21.37
C ALA A 9 22.85 -57.78 -21.13
N MET A 10 21.58 -57.68 -20.72
CA MET A 10 20.88 -56.40 -20.48
C MET A 10 21.22 -55.73 -19.14
N GLY A 11 21.15 -54.39 -19.09
CA GLY A 11 21.19 -53.59 -17.86
C GLY A 11 20.45 -52.25 -18.01
N GLN A 12 19.36 -52.07 -17.26
CA GLN A 12 18.53 -50.85 -17.32
C GLN A 12 19.25 -49.63 -16.74
N LYS A 13 19.33 -48.52 -17.50
CA LYS A 13 19.84 -47.24 -16.97
C LYS A 13 18.80 -46.59 -16.06
N ARG A 14 19.18 -46.35 -14.80
CA ARG A 14 18.33 -45.76 -13.75
C ARG A 14 18.08 -44.25 -14.00
N PRO A 15 16.92 -43.70 -13.61
CA PRO A 15 16.63 -42.27 -13.74
C PRO A 15 17.47 -41.40 -12.80
N PRO A 16 17.65 -40.10 -13.11
CA PRO A 16 18.42 -39.17 -12.28
C PRO A 16 17.75 -38.94 -10.91
N ARG A 17 18.56 -38.93 -9.84
CA ARG A 17 18.07 -38.78 -8.46
C ARG A 17 17.60 -37.34 -8.19
N SER A 18 16.31 -37.20 -7.88
CA SER A 18 15.74 -35.97 -7.32
C SER A 18 16.40 -35.60 -5.99
N ALA A 19 16.65 -34.31 -5.77
CA ALA A 19 17.21 -33.74 -4.54
C ALA A 19 16.16 -33.61 -3.43
N GLY A 20 15.52 -34.73 -3.07
CA GLY A 20 14.49 -34.80 -2.04
C GLY A 20 15.06 -34.65 -0.62
N ARG A 21 14.34 -33.93 0.25
CA ARG A 21 14.59 -33.86 1.69
C ARG A 21 14.44 -35.28 2.28
N ARG A 22 15.52 -35.84 2.86
CA ARG A 22 15.44 -37.15 3.54
C ARG A 22 14.42 -37.06 4.68
N ARG A 23 13.56 -38.08 4.82
CA ARG A 23 12.66 -38.20 5.97
C ARG A 23 13.50 -38.30 7.26
N LEU A 24 12.89 -37.89 8.37
CA LEU A 24 13.29 -38.38 9.69
C LEU A 24 12.89 -39.87 9.79
N ASP A 25 12.98 -40.47 10.97
CA ASP A 25 12.53 -41.84 11.22
C ASP A 25 13.38 -42.91 10.49
N ALA A 26 14.69 -42.86 10.75
CA ALA A 26 15.61 -43.97 10.50
C ALA A 26 16.60 -44.08 11.68
N PRO A 27 16.64 -45.20 12.43
CA PRO A 27 17.54 -45.37 13.57
C PRO A 27 18.97 -45.64 13.07
N GLY A 28 19.77 -44.58 12.96
CA GLY A 28 21.17 -44.66 12.57
C GLY A 28 21.86 -43.32 12.74
N GLU A 29 23.04 -43.33 13.37
CA GLU A 29 23.77 -42.10 13.66
C GLU A 29 24.13 -41.35 12.37
N ALA A 30 23.93 -40.03 12.35
CA ALA A 30 23.91 -39.24 11.12
C ALA A 30 25.33 -38.93 10.60
N ILE A 31 26.04 -39.95 10.11
CA ILE A 31 27.38 -39.84 9.51
C ILE A 31 27.34 -38.89 8.31
N LEU A 32 27.66 -37.61 8.57
CA LEU A 32 27.84 -36.59 7.53
C LEU A 32 28.99 -37.00 6.61
N SER A 33 28.79 -36.91 5.29
CA SER A 33 29.86 -37.11 4.31
C SER A 33 31.00 -36.10 4.54
N GLU A 34 32.22 -36.50 4.23
CA GLU A 34 33.42 -35.71 4.52
C GLU A 34 33.36 -34.31 3.87
N ASP A 35 32.93 -34.21 2.61
CA ASP A 35 32.79 -32.90 1.96
C ASP A 35 31.73 -32.00 2.64
N ARG A 36 30.64 -32.57 3.18
CA ARG A 36 29.67 -31.80 3.97
C ARG A 36 30.29 -31.30 5.29
N ARG A 37 31.21 -32.06 5.90
CA ARG A 37 32.05 -31.60 7.02
C ARG A 37 33.08 -30.55 6.57
N SER A 38 33.55 -30.60 5.32
CA SER A 38 34.44 -29.58 4.72
C SER A 38 33.71 -28.24 4.59
N GLN A 39 32.50 -28.25 4.02
CA GLN A 39 31.67 -27.06 3.83
C GLN A 39 31.27 -26.44 5.17
N ILE A 40 30.85 -27.24 6.16
CA ILE A 40 30.51 -26.73 7.51
C ILE A 40 31.73 -26.08 8.17
N ARG A 41 32.91 -26.70 8.12
CA ARG A 41 34.16 -26.12 8.68
C ARG A 41 34.53 -24.81 7.99
N ARG A 42 34.41 -24.72 6.66
CA ARG A 42 34.62 -23.47 5.90
C ARG A 42 33.63 -22.37 6.31
N ALA A 43 32.33 -22.69 6.36
CA ALA A 43 31.28 -21.73 6.75
C ALA A 43 31.45 -21.22 8.18
N GLN A 44 31.81 -22.10 9.13
CA GLN A 44 32.11 -21.72 10.52
C GLN A 44 33.36 -20.82 10.61
N ARG A 45 34.41 -21.07 9.82
CA ARG A 45 35.61 -20.20 9.77
C ARG A 45 35.25 -18.80 9.25
N THR A 46 34.49 -18.71 8.16
CA THR A 46 34.00 -17.43 7.62
C THR A 46 33.09 -16.69 8.60
N TYR A 47 32.26 -17.40 9.36
CA TYR A 47 31.42 -16.80 10.41
C TYR A 47 32.27 -16.22 11.56
N ARG A 48 33.28 -16.95 12.04
CA ARG A 48 34.21 -16.49 13.10
C ARG A 48 34.96 -15.22 12.67
N LEU A 49 35.65 -15.26 11.52
CA LEU A 49 36.36 -14.11 10.95
C LEU A 49 35.44 -12.88 10.77
N LYS A 50 34.17 -13.09 10.40
CA LYS A 50 33.19 -12.01 10.26
C LYS A 50 32.70 -11.46 11.60
N LYS A 51 32.62 -12.30 12.65
CA LYS A 51 32.31 -11.88 14.02
C LYS A 51 33.48 -11.09 14.62
N GLU A 52 34.71 -11.58 14.46
CA GLU A 52 35.96 -10.91 14.86
C GLU A 52 36.13 -9.55 14.18
N GLY A 53 35.97 -9.48 12.85
CA GLY A 53 36.00 -8.22 12.10
C GLY A 53 34.87 -7.25 12.49
N SER A 54 33.73 -7.75 12.98
CA SER A 54 32.68 -6.91 13.58
C SER A 54 33.11 -6.38 14.95
N LEU A 55 33.69 -7.23 15.80
CA LEU A 55 34.17 -6.89 17.15
C LEU A 55 35.24 -5.79 17.09
N GLN A 56 36.26 -5.97 16.25
CA GLN A 56 37.31 -4.98 16.02
C GLN A 56 36.76 -3.65 15.50
N ARG A 57 35.71 -3.69 14.66
CA ARG A 57 35.05 -2.48 14.14
C ARG A 57 34.24 -1.75 15.21
N THR A 58 33.64 -2.47 16.17
CA THR A 58 33.02 -1.86 17.35
C THR A 58 34.06 -1.29 18.31
N GLN A 59 35.14 -2.01 18.63
CA GLN A 59 36.23 -1.53 19.49
C GLN A 59 36.87 -0.25 18.94
N LYS A 60 37.23 -0.23 17.65
CA LYS A 60 37.78 0.97 16.98
C LYS A 60 36.81 2.16 16.98
N ARG A 61 35.49 1.91 17.05
CA ARG A 61 34.47 2.98 17.09
C ARG A 61 34.23 3.49 18.52
N VAL A 62 34.32 2.61 19.53
CA VAL A 62 34.30 2.98 20.95
C VAL A 62 35.52 3.85 21.28
N ALA A 63 36.73 3.39 20.97
CA ALA A 63 37.98 4.15 21.18
C ALA A 63 38.05 5.50 20.42
N PHE A 64 37.30 5.65 19.32
CA PHE A 64 37.14 6.93 18.63
C PHE A 64 36.16 7.87 19.36
N LEU A 65 35.06 7.33 19.90
CA LEU A 65 34.06 8.11 20.64
C LEU A 65 34.62 8.57 21.99
N GLU A 66 35.31 7.70 22.73
CA GLU A 66 36.03 8.04 23.98
C GLU A 66 36.98 9.23 23.76
N ARG A 67 37.81 9.15 22.70
CA ARG A 67 38.73 10.23 22.35
C ARG A 67 38.00 11.55 22.06
N LYS A 68 36.88 11.50 21.32
CA LYS A 68 36.09 12.69 21.01
C LYS A 68 35.33 13.25 22.22
N MET A 69 34.89 12.40 23.16
CA MET A 69 34.32 12.85 24.43
C MET A 69 35.38 13.54 25.31
N LYS A 70 36.60 13.00 25.37
CA LYS A 70 37.72 13.64 26.08
C LYS A 70 38.12 14.98 25.45
N GLU A 71 38.13 15.06 24.13
CA GLU A 71 38.38 16.29 23.38
C GLU A 71 37.32 17.38 23.68
N ILE A 72 36.03 17.00 23.71
CA ILE A 72 34.92 17.88 24.10
C ILE A 72 35.02 18.33 25.57
N SER A 73 35.35 17.41 26.48
CA SER A 73 35.51 17.72 27.90
C SER A 73 36.65 18.72 28.14
N ASN A 74 37.80 18.53 27.49
CA ASN A 74 38.92 19.48 27.53
C ASN A 74 38.51 20.88 27.07
N SER A 75 37.84 21.01 25.91
CA SER A 75 37.40 22.32 25.40
C SER A 75 36.32 22.97 26.27
N LEU A 76 35.45 22.19 26.93
CA LEU A 76 34.50 22.71 27.90
C LEU A 76 35.18 23.19 29.19
N ALA A 77 36.23 22.50 29.65
CA ALA A 77 37.02 22.92 30.81
C ALA A 77 37.82 24.21 30.52
N GLU A 78 38.37 24.36 29.31
CA GLU A 78 39.00 25.59 28.84
C GLU A 78 37.99 26.75 28.79
N TYR A 79 36.82 26.53 28.17
CA TYR A 79 35.77 27.53 28.07
C TYR A 79 35.19 27.93 29.45
N ARG A 80 35.10 26.98 30.39
CA ARG A 80 34.73 27.22 31.80
C ARG A 80 35.67 28.22 32.47
N VAL A 81 36.98 28.10 32.28
CA VAL A 81 37.97 29.02 32.88
C VAL A 81 37.79 30.43 32.33
N THR A 82 37.59 30.59 31.01
CA THR A 82 37.29 31.91 30.42
C THR A 82 35.96 32.49 30.90
N LEU A 83 34.88 31.69 30.95
CA LEU A 83 33.58 32.15 31.46
C LEU A 83 33.65 32.56 32.94
N GLN A 84 34.32 31.77 33.79
CA GLN A 84 34.44 32.07 35.22
C GLN A 84 35.14 33.41 35.45
N SER A 85 36.14 33.77 34.63
CA SER A 85 36.82 35.07 34.73
C SER A 85 35.93 36.29 34.43
N SER A 86 34.84 36.10 33.69
CA SER A 86 34.03 37.19 33.10
C SER A 86 32.61 37.30 33.65
N LEU A 87 32.07 36.27 34.31
CA LEU A 87 30.65 36.16 34.69
C LEU A 87 30.43 35.85 36.19
N GLN A 88 31.49 35.86 36.99
CA GLN A 88 31.49 35.36 38.38
C GLN A 88 30.51 36.06 39.34
N GLY A 89 29.98 37.23 38.98
CA GLY A 89 29.03 38.01 39.79
C GLY A 89 27.66 38.27 39.17
N THR A 90 27.37 37.79 37.95
CA THR A 90 26.13 38.13 37.23
C THR A 90 25.24 36.94 36.87
N HIS A 91 25.79 35.78 36.51
CA HIS A 91 25.01 34.63 36.03
C HIS A 91 25.54 33.28 36.55
N CYS A 92 25.49 33.07 37.87
CA CYS A 92 25.98 31.84 38.52
C CYS A 92 25.32 30.55 37.99
N GLU A 93 24.04 30.58 37.58
CA GLU A 93 23.33 29.42 37.03
C GLU A 93 23.93 28.88 35.72
N LEU A 94 24.58 29.74 34.92
CA LEU A 94 25.29 29.31 33.71
C LEU A 94 26.59 28.56 34.05
N LEU A 95 27.28 28.96 35.12
CA LEU A 95 28.50 28.28 35.59
C LEU A 95 28.16 26.92 36.22
N THR A 96 27.11 26.83 37.05
CA THR A 96 26.67 25.53 37.59
C THR A 96 26.11 24.60 36.52
N GLY A 97 25.51 25.14 35.45
CA GLY A 97 25.14 24.38 34.26
C GLY A 97 26.34 23.75 33.54
N VAL A 98 27.44 24.49 33.38
CA VAL A 98 28.69 23.97 32.81
C VAL A 98 29.35 22.93 33.72
N ASP A 99 29.34 23.14 35.04
CA ASP A 99 29.86 22.18 36.03
C ASP A 99 29.07 20.87 36.05
N SER A 100 27.75 20.93 35.87
CA SER A 100 26.89 19.75 35.68
C SER A 100 27.24 18.98 34.40
N ILE A 101 27.54 19.66 33.30
CA ILE A 101 27.94 19.01 32.04
C ILE A 101 29.34 18.36 32.18
N LEU A 102 30.29 19.06 32.81
CA LEU A 102 31.65 18.53 33.03
C LEU A 102 31.68 17.34 34.00
N SER A 103 30.89 17.37 35.08
CA SER A 103 30.77 16.23 36.00
C SER A 103 30.15 15.01 35.30
N LEU A 104 29.07 15.19 34.51
CA LEU A 104 28.48 14.11 33.70
C LEU A 104 29.42 13.54 32.64
N LEU A 105 30.28 14.36 32.03
CA LEU A 105 31.31 13.89 31.09
C LEU A 105 32.46 13.15 31.78
N THR A 106 32.66 13.36 33.09
CA THR A 106 33.71 12.74 33.89
C THR A 106 33.24 11.41 34.49
N SER A 107 32.06 11.37 35.14
CA SER A 107 31.51 10.13 35.71
C SER A 107 31.25 9.05 34.65
N ALA A 108 30.81 9.45 33.44
CA ALA A 108 30.66 8.56 32.30
C ALA A 108 31.99 7.92 31.82
N SER A 109 33.14 8.37 32.32
CA SER A 109 34.45 7.74 32.10
C SER A 109 34.86 6.77 33.21
N GLU A 110 34.24 6.84 34.40
CA GLU A 110 34.61 6.04 35.57
C GLU A 110 33.70 4.82 35.75
N ASP A 111 32.39 4.97 35.50
CA ASP A 111 31.40 3.87 35.51
C ASP A 111 31.79 2.69 34.59
N PHE A 112 32.60 2.94 33.57
CA PHE A 112 33.08 1.90 32.64
C PHE A 112 34.29 1.11 33.17
N VAL A 113 35.06 1.65 34.11
CA VAL A 113 36.26 1.01 34.68
C VAL A 113 35.87 -0.02 35.74
N GLN A 114 34.86 0.30 36.55
CA GLN A 114 34.36 -0.56 37.64
C GLN A 114 33.79 -1.91 37.14
N GLY A 115 33.40 -2.00 35.87
CA GLY A 115 32.80 -3.19 35.25
C GLY A 115 33.77 -4.27 34.74
N THR A 116 35.08 -4.14 35.00
CA THR A 116 36.12 -4.99 34.38
C THR A 116 37.15 -5.59 35.34
N SER A 117 36.73 -6.11 36.50
CA SER A 117 37.49 -7.15 37.20
C SER A 117 37.20 -8.52 36.56
N LEU A 118 38.20 -9.14 35.94
CA LEU A 118 38.04 -10.36 35.13
C LEU A 118 38.87 -11.54 35.69
N ASP A 119 38.79 -11.73 37.00
CA ASP A 119 39.48 -12.78 37.75
C ASP A 119 38.47 -13.73 38.43
N ASP A 120 37.95 -14.70 37.68
CA ASP A 120 37.66 -16.05 38.18
C ASP A 120 37.25 -17.00 37.05
N ILE A 121 38.20 -17.82 36.56
CA ILE A 121 37.91 -18.98 35.70
C ILE A 121 38.76 -20.17 36.18
N PRO A 122 38.19 -21.13 36.94
CA PRO A 122 38.91 -22.31 37.36
C PRO A 122 39.31 -23.19 36.17
N SER A 123 40.61 -23.32 35.94
CA SER A 123 41.14 -24.32 35.01
C SER A 123 41.01 -25.71 35.62
N ARG A 124 40.56 -26.71 34.85
CA ARG A 124 40.66 -28.11 35.26
C ARG A 124 41.03 -29.02 34.10
N GLU A 125 42.04 -29.85 34.36
CA GLU A 125 42.66 -30.73 33.37
C GLU A 125 41.90 -32.05 33.15
N THR A 126 42.44 -32.86 32.25
CA THR A 126 41.91 -34.14 31.79
C THR A 126 41.90 -35.25 32.86
N SER A 127 40.98 -36.23 32.74
CA SER A 127 41.30 -37.64 32.39
C SER A 127 40.39 -38.71 33.06
N LYS A 128 40.21 -39.83 32.32
CA LYS A 128 39.79 -41.20 32.75
C LYS A 128 38.40 -41.48 33.38
N LYS A 129 37.56 -42.09 32.53
CA LYS A 129 36.70 -43.30 32.73
C LYS A 129 36.20 -43.66 34.16
N SER A 130 34.88 -43.75 34.28
CA SER A 130 34.19 -44.95 34.80
C SER A 130 32.77 -45.08 34.22
N SER A 131 32.14 -46.26 34.35
CA SER A 131 30.79 -46.63 33.86
C SER A 131 30.42 -48.00 34.49
N PRO A 132 29.18 -48.52 34.38
CA PRO A 132 27.86 -47.88 34.25
C PRO A 132 26.89 -48.31 35.38
N LEU A 133 25.68 -47.73 35.44
CA LEU A 133 24.45 -48.27 36.07
C LEU A 133 23.31 -47.26 35.79
N SER A 134 22.02 -47.57 35.77
CA SER A 134 21.19 -48.66 35.24
C SER A 134 19.76 -48.33 35.69
N LEU A 135 18.86 -48.10 34.73
CA LEU A 135 17.39 -48.20 34.77
C LEU A 135 16.62 -48.17 36.13
N LYS A 136 15.62 -47.28 36.22
CA LYS A 136 14.29 -47.62 36.78
C LYS A 136 13.18 -46.79 36.09
N ASN A 137 11.99 -47.37 35.99
CA ASN A 137 10.79 -46.84 35.31
C ASN A 137 9.73 -46.38 36.35
N ILE A 138 8.53 -46.01 35.85
CA ILE A 138 7.22 -45.94 36.55
C ILE A 138 7.03 -44.66 37.41
N GLN A 139 5.86 -43.99 37.49
CA GLN A 139 4.63 -43.94 36.67
C GLN A 139 3.74 -42.79 37.20
N TYR A 140 2.99 -42.12 36.31
CA TYR A 140 1.71 -41.36 36.43
C TYR A 140 1.16 -40.80 37.78
N ASP A 141 0.50 -39.64 37.62
CA ASP A 141 -0.75 -39.14 38.25
C ASP A 141 -0.81 -38.36 39.60
N ASP A 142 -1.57 -37.26 39.47
CA ASP A 142 -2.60 -36.63 40.30
C ASP A 142 -2.39 -35.87 41.65
N LEU A 143 -2.93 -34.64 41.58
CA LEU A 143 -3.83 -33.96 42.53
C LEU A 143 -3.42 -33.67 44.01
N SER A 144 -3.21 -32.36 44.21
CA SER A 144 -3.99 -31.48 45.12
C SER A 144 -3.47 -31.14 46.53
N ALA A 145 -3.88 -29.95 46.97
CA ALA A 145 -4.12 -29.54 48.36
C ALA A 145 -2.87 -29.32 49.27
N ASN A 146 -2.87 -28.44 50.29
CA ASN A 146 -3.90 -27.46 50.70
C ASN A 146 -3.35 -26.33 51.60
N ASN A 147 -4.23 -25.40 51.99
CA ASN A 147 -4.24 -24.65 53.27
C ASN A 147 -3.22 -23.49 53.48
N THR A 148 -3.48 -22.48 54.34
CA THR A 148 -4.58 -22.29 55.34
C THR A 148 -4.95 -20.81 55.58
N ASN A 149 -6.22 -20.55 55.96
CA ASN A 149 -6.82 -19.52 56.87
C ASN A 149 -6.21 -18.09 56.99
N SER A 150 -6.98 -17.01 57.18
CA SER A 150 -8.23 -16.82 57.96
C SER A 150 -9.08 -15.63 57.46
N GLY A 151 -10.36 -15.43 57.81
CA GLY A 151 -11.31 -16.29 58.56
C GLY A 151 -12.56 -15.52 59.03
N HIS A 152 -13.69 -16.24 59.23
CA HIS A 152 -14.93 -15.85 59.94
C HIS A 152 -15.76 -14.66 59.38
N GLN A 153 -17.09 -14.54 59.47
CA GLN A 153 -18.31 -15.36 59.68
C GLN A 153 -19.46 -14.31 59.94
N ALA A 154 -20.76 -14.58 59.95
CA ALA A 154 -21.57 -15.80 59.86
C ALA A 154 -23.04 -15.45 59.47
N PHE A 155 -23.68 -16.34 58.66
CA PHE A 155 -25.11 -16.79 58.71
C PHE A 155 -26.26 -15.75 58.71
N ALA A 156 -27.50 -16.02 58.25
CA ALA A 156 -28.20 -17.24 57.76
C ALA A 156 -29.35 -16.76 56.80
N GLU A 157 -30.15 -17.53 56.04
CA GLU A 157 -30.18 -18.92 55.53
C GLU A 157 -31.29 -18.94 54.41
N GLN A 158 -31.89 -20.00 53.85
CA GLN A 158 -31.97 -21.45 54.14
C GLN A 158 -32.17 -22.26 52.81
N ASN A 159 -32.74 -23.47 52.90
CA ASN A 159 -32.99 -24.45 51.82
C ASN A 159 -34.52 -24.50 51.47
N SER A 160 -35.09 -25.35 50.60
CA SER A 160 -34.61 -26.63 50.03
C SER A 160 -35.41 -27.17 48.80
N THR A 161 -34.71 -27.88 47.90
CA THR A 161 -35.09 -29.11 47.13
C THR A 161 -36.30 -29.23 46.16
N CYS A 162 -35.98 -29.66 44.92
CA CYS A 162 -36.52 -30.82 44.14
C CYS A 162 -37.56 -30.70 42.99
N ILE A 163 -37.09 -31.07 41.78
CA ILE A 163 -37.62 -32.09 40.80
C ILE A 163 -38.82 -31.75 39.87
N ASP A 164 -38.57 -31.88 38.56
CA ASP A 164 -39.43 -32.16 37.37
C ASP A 164 -40.75 -31.37 37.13
N THR A 165 -41.30 -31.22 35.90
CA THR A 165 -41.18 -32.02 34.65
C THR A 165 -41.34 -31.13 33.39
N SER A 166 -41.11 -31.68 32.19
CA SER A 166 -41.47 -31.08 30.88
C SER A 166 -42.51 -31.97 30.14
N PRO A 167 -43.26 -31.48 29.12
CA PRO A 167 -42.79 -31.68 27.73
C PRO A 167 -43.25 -30.60 26.70
N GLU A 168 -42.96 -30.85 25.42
CA GLU A 168 -43.28 -30.06 24.22
C GLU A 168 -44.72 -30.28 23.69
N THR A 169 -45.17 -29.50 22.68
CA THR A 169 -45.60 -29.94 21.31
C THR A 169 -46.19 -28.75 20.51
N GLU A 170 -46.08 -28.73 19.17
CA GLU A 170 -46.80 -27.82 18.26
C GLU A 170 -48.28 -28.25 18.01
N VAL A 171 -49.14 -27.39 17.43
CA VAL A 171 -50.23 -27.76 16.49
C VAL A 171 -50.85 -26.50 15.82
N LYS A 172 -51.63 -26.67 14.74
CA LYS A 172 -52.14 -25.61 13.83
C LYS A 172 -53.57 -25.92 13.35
N SER A 173 -54.24 -24.99 12.62
CA SER A 173 -55.57 -25.10 11.94
C SER A 173 -56.82 -25.07 12.88
N HIS A 174 -58.10 -24.88 12.51
CA HIS A 174 -58.94 -24.70 11.28
C HIS A 174 -60.17 -23.78 11.66
N GLN A 175 -61.11 -23.25 10.84
CA GLN A 175 -61.22 -22.87 9.41
C GLN A 175 -62.61 -22.20 9.12
N GLU A 176 -62.68 -21.12 8.30
CA GLU A 176 -63.88 -20.55 7.59
C GLU A 176 -65.07 -19.99 8.46
N THR A 177 -66.13 -19.31 7.97
CA THR A 177 -66.78 -19.14 6.63
C THR A 177 -67.41 -17.73 6.42
N GLY A 178 -67.75 -17.36 5.16
CA GLY A 178 -69.01 -16.63 4.84
C GLY A 178 -68.96 -15.21 4.24
N GLU A 179 -69.56 -15.04 3.05
CA GLU A 179 -69.91 -13.76 2.39
C GLU A 179 -71.30 -13.22 2.91
N MET A 180 -71.98 -12.15 2.44
CA MET A 180 -72.07 -11.50 1.11
C MET A 180 -72.91 -10.19 1.13
N ALA A 181 -72.75 -9.30 0.11
CA ALA A 181 -73.76 -8.36 -0.46
C ALA A 181 -74.37 -7.20 0.42
N LEU A 182 -74.99 -6.12 -0.12
CA LEU A 182 -74.72 -5.27 -1.30
C LEU A 182 -75.46 -3.89 -1.15
N CYS A 183 -75.05 -2.88 -1.94
CA CYS A 183 -75.49 -1.46 -2.07
C CYS A 183 -76.97 -1.03 -1.82
N ARG A 184 -77.18 0.22 -1.33
CA ARG A 184 -77.99 1.28 -1.99
C ARG A 184 -77.97 2.67 -1.29
N SER A 185 -78.31 3.71 -2.07
CA SER A 185 -78.80 5.08 -1.73
C SER A 185 -80.07 5.33 -2.60
N PRO A 186 -80.85 6.45 -2.58
CA PRO A 186 -80.66 7.86 -2.13
C PRO A 186 -81.93 8.39 -1.36
N PRO A 187 -82.53 9.61 -1.52
CA PRO A 187 -82.11 10.98 -1.93
C PRO A 187 -82.55 12.14 -0.96
N ASP A 188 -82.46 13.39 -1.45
CA ASP A 188 -82.78 14.75 -0.91
C ASP A 188 -84.06 15.02 -0.08
N MET A 189 -84.03 16.18 0.62
CA MET A 189 -85.14 17.16 0.77
C MET A 189 -84.65 18.53 1.29
N GLN A 190 -85.39 19.61 1.02
CA GLN A 190 -85.17 21.01 1.51
C GLN A 190 -85.87 21.22 2.90
N GLU A 191 -86.02 22.38 3.58
CA GLU A 191 -86.02 23.81 3.22
C GLU A 191 -86.10 24.74 4.47
N GLN A 192 -85.57 26.00 4.43
CA GLN A 192 -86.05 27.22 5.16
C GLN A 192 -86.12 27.24 6.75
N ARG A 193 -86.28 28.33 7.57
CA ARG A 193 -86.37 29.82 7.42
C ARG A 193 -86.31 30.60 8.80
N GLU A 194 -85.63 31.78 8.83
CA GLU A 194 -85.80 33.05 9.64
C GLU A 194 -85.85 33.18 11.21
N LEU A 195 -85.60 34.45 11.64
CA LEU A 195 -85.87 35.18 12.93
C LEU A 195 -85.01 34.91 14.20
N ASP A 196 -84.80 35.86 15.13
CA ASP A 196 -84.56 37.33 15.08
C ASP A 196 -83.92 37.84 16.43
N TYR A 197 -83.68 39.16 16.56
CA TYR A 197 -83.09 39.90 17.69
C TYR A 197 -83.71 39.70 19.08
N ASP A 198 -82.89 39.79 20.15
CA ASP A 198 -82.98 40.91 21.11
C ASP A 198 -81.73 41.12 22.00
N GLN A 199 -81.63 42.27 22.69
CA GLN A 199 -80.53 42.70 23.58
C GLN A 199 -81.10 43.21 24.94
N PRO A 200 -80.35 43.40 26.07
CA PRO A 200 -79.46 44.57 26.23
C PRO A 200 -78.35 44.50 27.35
N ILE A 201 -77.61 45.63 27.55
CA ILE A 201 -77.08 46.24 28.82
C ILE A 201 -76.43 45.28 29.87
N VAL A 202 -75.13 45.29 30.24
CA VAL A 202 -74.03 46.31 30.38
C VAL A 202 -74.12 47.21 31.63
N GLN A 203 -72.98 47.42 32.33
CA GLN A 203 -72.82 48.12 33.63
C GLN A 203 -73.33 47.29 34.85
N ILE A 204 -72.77 47.33 36.07
CA ILE A 204 -71.70 48.16 36.66
C ILE A 204 -70.74 47.26 37.48
N VAL A 205 -69.43 47.27 37.17
CA VAL A 205 -68.33 47.37 38.17
C VAL A 205 -67.13 48.03 37.47
N ASP A 206 -66.77 49.23 37.89
CA ASP A 206 -65.52 49.92 37.53
C ASP A 206 -64.83 50.36 38.82
N ARG A 207 -63.49 50.40 38.83
CA ARG A 207 -62.59 51.10 39.79
C ARG A 207 -62.92 50.97 41.30
N PHE A 208 -62.09 50.37 42.15
CA PHE A 208 -60.61 50.43 42.22
C PHE A 208 -60.04 49.28 43.08
N GLY A 209 -58.80 48.86 42.80
CA GLY A 209 -57.85 48.37 43.82
C GLY A 209 -58.29 47.24 44.75
N GLY A 210 -58.93 46.19 44.23
CA GLY A 210 -59.48 45.07 45.01
C GLY A 210 -58.98 43.68 44.58
N ALA A 211 -58.91 42.78 45.55
CA ALA A 211 -58.30 41.44 45.50
C ALA A 211 -58.73 40.48 44.37
N ASN A 212 -57.80 39.58 44.02
CA ASN A 212 -58.04 38.20 43.58
C ASN A 212 -58.91 37.94 42.33
N ALA A 213 -58.36 38.21 41.14
CA ALA A 213 -58.54 37.24 40.06
C ALA A 213 -57.76 35.96 40.42
N PRO A 214 -58.36 34.75 40.39
CA PRO A 214 -57.69 33.54 40.86
C PRO A 214 -56.61 33.09 39.86
N ASP A 215 -55.34 33.34 40.19
CA ASP A 215 -54.15 33.00 39.39
C ASP A 215 -53.86 31.46 39.33
N SER A 216 -54.87 30.63 39.61
CA SER A 216 -54.87 29.18 39.40
C SER A 216 -56.31 28.65 39.49
N TYR A 217 -56.70 27.71 38.62
CA TYR A 217 -58.00 27.04 38.73
C TYR A 217 -58.07 26.06 39.93
N SER A 218 -56.94 25.82 40.61
CA SER A 218 -56.88 24.98 41.82
C SER A 218 -57.76 25.47 42.96
N PHE A 219 -58.10 26.76 43.03
CA PHE A 219 -59.00 27.30 44.06
C PHE A 219 -60.47 26.90 43.89
N LEU A 220 -60.87 26.38 42.72
CA LEU A 220 -62.25 25.94 42.44
C LEU A 220 -62.52 24.48 42.85
N GLU A 221 -61.50 23.70 43.21
CA GLU A 221 -61.67 22.31 43.63
C GLU A 221 -62.05 22.21 45.11
N SER A 222 -63.10 21.44 45.44
CA SER A 222 -63.62 21.36 46.82
C SER A 222 -62.62 20.79 47.83
N SER A 223 -61.92 19.68 47.50
CA SER A 223 -61.03 18.97 48.43
C SER A 223 -59.54 19.36 48.29
N PHE A 224 -58.84 19.45 49.43
CA PHE A 224 -57.43 19.88 49.52
C PHE A 224 -56.49 19.09 48.59
N THR A 225 -56.62 17.77 48.53
CA THR A 225 -55.80 16.90 47.67
C THR A 225 -55.98 17.19 46.17
N ARG A 226 -57.18 17.62 45.74
CA ARG A 226 -57.40 18.09 44.36
C ARG A 226 -56.79 19.46 44.12
N ARG A 227 -56.94 20.42 45.04
CA ARG A 227 -56.31 21.76 44.94
C ARG A 227 -54.79 21.62 44.76
N LEU A 228 -54.15 20.82 45.61
CA LEU A 228 -52.71 20.56 45.55
C LEU A 228 -52.31 19.97 44.19
N LYS A 229 -52.95 18.87 43.76
CA LYS A 229 -52.63 18.19 42.49
C LYS A 229 -52.83 19.10 41.27
N ARG A 230 -53.87 19.93 41.27
CA ARG A 230 -54.17 20.88 40.19
C ARG A 230 -53.17 22.04 40.14
N SER A 231 -52.79 22.58 41.31
CA SER A 231 -51.74 23.60 41.44
C SER A 231 -50.37 23.08 40.94
N SER A 232 -49.99 21.84 41.31
CA SER A 232 -48.75 21.22 40.81
C SER A 232 -48.72 21.08 39.29
N LEU A 233 -49.85 20.69 38.67
CA LEU A 233 -49.96 20.56 37.21
C LEU A 233 -49.91 21.92 36.50
N GLU A 234 -50.59 22.94 37.03
CA GLU A 234 -50.54 24.30 36.46
C GLU A 234 -49.15 24.93 36.58
N HIS A 235 -48.43 24.69 37.69
CA HIS A 235 -47.04 25.12 37.85
C HIS A 235 -46.10 24.40 36.87
N ALA A 236 -46.22 23.07 36.73
CA ALA A 236 -45.45 22.30 35.75
C ALA A 236 -45.72 22.77 34.31
N PHE A 237 -46.97 23.08 33.97
CA PHE A 237 -47.34 23.61 32.65
C PHE A 237 -46.76 25.01 32.40
N ARG A 238 -46.73 25.90 33.42
CA ARG A 238 -46.04 27.20 33.33
C ARG A 238 -44.54 27.03 33.07
N ILE A 239 -43.86 26.07 33.72
CA ILE A 239 -42.45 25.73 33.44
C ILE A 239 -42.27 25.22 32.00
N PHE A 240 -43.09 24.27 31.57
CA PHE A 240 -43.01 23.69 30.21
C PHE A 240 -43.24 24.73 29.11
N LYS A 241 -44.19 25.66 29.31
CA LYS A 241 -44.46 26.76 28.39
C LYS A 241 -43.31 27.79 28.37
N ARG A 242 -42.59 27.97 29.49
CA ARG A 242 -41.36 28.79 29.53
C ARG A 242 -40.23 28.13 28.75
N PHE A 243 -40.03 26.81 28.89
CA PHE A 243 -39.05 26.05 28.10
C PHE A 243 -39.30 26.19 26.59
N LYS A 244 -40.56 26.02 26.13
CA LYS A 244 -40.93 26.23 24.72
C LYS A 244 -40.72 27.66 24.18
N CYS A 245 -40.49 28.65 25.05
CA CYS A 245 -40.15 30.01 24.65
C CYS A 245 -38.63 30.21 24.45
N VAL A 246 -37.80 29.28 24.96
CA VAL A 246 -36.34 29.27 24.81
C VAL A 246 -35.90 28.54 23.52
N ASP A 247 -36.80 27.76 22.89
CA ASP A 247 -36.58 27.12 21.59
C ASP A 247 -36.32 28.13 20.43
N GLY A 248 -36.54 29.43 20.66
CA GLY A 248 -36.25 30.52 19.72
C GLY A 248 -34.77 30.72 19.34
N MET A 249 -33.87 29.82 19.73
CA MET A 249 -32.42 29.87 19.44
C MET A 249 -31.92 28.74 18.50
N MET A 250 -32.82 27.96 17.86
CA MET A 250 -32.43 26.90 16.90
C MET A 250 -33.21 26.86 15.58
N ASP A 251 -33.73 27.98 15.05
CA ASP A 251 -34.34 28.00 13.69
C ASP A 251 -33.32 28.07 12.53
N LEU A 252 -32.16 27.42 12.69
CA LEU A 252 -31.20 27.27 11.59
C LEU A 252 -31.80 26.42 10.45
N THR A 253 -32.71 25.50 10.79
CA THR A 253 -33.35 24.57 9.85
C THR A 253 -34.45 25.24 9.03
N GLY A 254 -35.31 26.09 9.60
CA GLY A 254 -36.31 26.85 8.85
C GLY A 254 -35.66 27.93 7.97
N LEU A 255 -34.60 28.58 8.46
CA LEU A 255 -33.84 29.58 7.69
C LEU A 255 -33.07 28.91 6.51
N LEU A 256 -32.49 27.73 6.72
CA LEU A 256 -31.92 26.93 5.62
C LEU A 256 -33.01 26.42 4.65
N TYR A 257 -34.17 25.96 5.14
CA TYR A 257 -35.26 25.46 4.31
C TYR A 257 -35.89 26.56 3.43
N THR A 258 -36.13 27.75 3.98
CA THR A 258 -36.65 28.91 3.25
C THR A 258 -35.61 29.52 2.29
N SER A 259 -34.33 29.50 2.65
CA SER A 259 -33.25 29.87 1.72
C SER A 259 -33.13 28.84 0.59
N TRP A 260 -33.22 27.55 0.88
CA TRP A 260 -33.19 26.48 -0.13
C TRP A 260 -34.40 26.55 -1.06
N SER A 261 -35.62 26.69 -0.54
CA SER A 261 -36.83 26.78 -1.38
C SER A 261 -36.85 28.02 -2.29
N ARG A 262 -36.14 29.10 -1.91
CA ARG A 262 -35.96 30.30 -2.73
C ARG A 262 -34.80 30.22 -3.73
N HIS A 263 -33.76 29.43 -3.44
CA HIS A 263 -32.51 29.41 -4.24
C HIS A 263 -32.17 28.07 -4.89
N TRP A 264 -32.96 27.00 -4.71
CA TRP A 264 -32.64 25.68 -5.29
C TRP A 264 -32.50 25.71 -6.82
N LEU A 265 -33.27 26.56 -7.51
CA LEU A 265 -33.15 26.76 -8.96
C LEU A 265 -31.80 27.37 -9.35
N THR A 266 -31.33 28.41 -8.64
CA THR A 266 -30.03 29.02 -8.95
C THR A 266 -28.88 28.12 -8.55
N ILE A 267 -28.99 27.40 -7.42
CA ILE A 267 -28.04 26.37 -7.01
C ILE A 267 -27.97 25.24 -8.05
N ALA A 268 -29.10 24.77 -8.57
CA ALA A 268 -29.15 23.74 -9.60
C ALA A 268 -28.54 24.22 -10.93
N ILE A 269 -28.83 25.46 -11.37
CA ILE A 269 -28.22 26.05 -12.57
C ILE A 269 -26.70 26.19 -12.41
N VAL A 270 -26.20 26.65 -11.26
CA VAL A 270 -24.76 26.73 -10.97
C VAL A 270 -24.11 25.34 -10.93
N PHE A 271 -24.78 24.34 -10.34
CA PHE A 271 -24.27 22.97 -10.28
C PHE A 271 -24.23 22.28 -11.67
N ILE A 272 -25.30 22.42 -12.47
CA ILE A 272 -25.38 21.88 -13.83
C ILE A 272 -24.35 22.56 -14.74
N SER A 273 -24.25 23.89 -14.71
CA SER A 273 -23.26 24.62 -15.51
C SER A 273 -21.82 24.30 -15.08
N TYR A 274 -21.56 24.07 -13.79
CA TYR A 274 -20.26 23.54 -13.32
C TYR A 274 -19.97 22.14 -13.87
N ILE A 275 -20.93 21.20 -13.84
CA ILE A 275 -20.76 19.85 -14.40
C ILE A 275 -20.49 19.90 -15.91
N VAL A 276 -21.22 20.74 -16.65
CA VAL A 276 -20.99 20.97 -18.08
C VAL A 276 -19.59 21.54 -18.33
N LEU A 277 -19.16 22.52 -17.53
CA LEU A 277 -17.81 23.09 -17.61
C LEU A 277 -16.71 22.06 -17.31
N VAL A 278 -16.87 21.22 -16.27
CA VAL A 278 -15.95 20.11 -15.95
C VAL A 278 -15.87 19.14 -17.14
N GLY A 279 -17.01 18.75 -17.70
CA GLY A 279 -17.08 17.87 -18.88
C GLY A 279 -16.35 18.44 -20.09
N LEU A 280 -16.69 19.67 -20.49
CA LEU A 280 -16.05 20.37 -21.61
C LEU A 280 -14.53 20.49 -21.41
N LEU A 281 -14.07 20.95 -20.24
CA LEU A 281 -12.64 21.11 -19.96
C LEU A 281 -11.87 19.78 -19.97
N ARG A 282 -12.50 18.69 -19.53
CA ARG A 282 -11.92 17.34 -19.55
C ARG A 282 -11.79 16.79 -20.96
N TYR A 283 -12.89 16.73 -21.72
CA TYR A 283 -12.84 16.24 -23.10
C TYR A 283 -11.99 17.12 -24.02
N ARG A 284 -11.76 18.41 -23.68
CA ARG A 284 -10.82 19.28 -24.40
C ARG A 284 -9.37 18.77 -24.44
N ARG A 285 -8.91 17.92 -23.50
CA ARG A 285 -7.59 17.28 -23.62
C ARG A 285 -7.62 16.13 -24.64
N MET A 286 -8.57 15.22 -24.49
CA MET A 286 -8.78 14.08 -25.39
C MET A 286 -8.88 14.56 -26.85
N ALA A 287 -9.78 15.51 -27.11
CA ALA A 287 -9.96 16.10 -28.44
C ALA A 287 -8.70 16.80 -28.98
N LYS A 288 -7.81 17.32 -28.14
CA LYS A 288 -6.51 17.89 -28.56
C LYS A 288 -5.45 16.84 -28.88
N ILE A 289 -5.51 15.67 -28.24
CA ILE A 289 -4.65 14.52 -28.55
C ILE A 289 -5.10 13.90 -29.89
N GLU A 290 -6.41 13.85 -30.15
CA GLU A 290 -7.00 13.26 -31.35
C GLU A 290 -7.03 14.21 -32.56
N ALA A 291 -7.04 15.53 -32.35
CA ALA A 291 -7.16 16.53 -33.43
C ALA A 291 -6.16 16.40 -34.61
N PRO A 292 -4.90 15.93 -34.45
CA PRO A 292 -4.00 15.66 -35.57
C PRO A 292 -4.39 14.40 -36.37
N PHE A 293 -4.96 13.40 -35.70
CA PHE A 293 -5.30 12.06 -36.23
C PHE A 293 -6.81 11.91 -36.55
N ALA A 294 -7.50 13.03 -36.71
CA ALA A 294 -8.90 13.05 -37.13
C ALA A 294 -9.05 12.59 -38.60
N PRO A 295 -10.21 12.05 -39.01
CA PRO A 295 -10.46 11.65 -40.40
C PRO A 295 -10.11 12.75 -41.41
N GLY A 296 -9.43 12.36 -42.51
CA GLY A 296 -8.94 13.31 -43.51
C GLY A 296 -7.67 14.09 -43.13
N LYS A 297 -6.98 13.69 -42.04
CA LYS A 297 -5.67 14.23 -41.65
C LYS A 297 -4.62 13.11 -41.61
N LYS A 298 -3.88 13.00 -40.50
CA LYS A 298 -2.76 12.06 -40.32
C LYS A 298 -3.27 10.69 -39.90
N ASP A 299 -2.81 9.62 -40.54
CA ASP A 299 -3.12 8.25 -40.13
C ASP A 299 -2.25 7.82 -38.92
N LEU A 300 -2.76 6.86 -38.14
CA LEU A 300 -2.05 6.22 -37.02
C LEU A 300 -0.77 5.49 -37.48
N THR A 301 -0.70 5.10 -38.76
CA THR A 301 0.50 4.53 -39.41
C THR A 301 1.67 5.51 -39.47
N GLU A 302 1.42 6.82 -39.43
CA GLU A 302 2.44 7.87 -39.50
C GLU A 302 2.87 8.41 -38.11
N MET A 303 2.32 7.89 -37.01
CA MET A 303 2.60 8.41 -35.67
C MET A 303 4.08 8.18 -35.29
N THR A 304 4.81 9.28 -35.10
CA THR A 304 6.24 9.26 -34.76
C THR A 304 6.48 8.93 -33.28
N VAL A 305 7.70 8.48 -32.96
CA VAL A 305 8.14 8.26 -31.57
C VAL A 305 7.99 9.52 -30.71
N LYS A 306 8.19 10.71 -31.30
CA LYS A 306 8.07 12.01 -30.61
C LYS A 306 6.62 12.35 -30.26
N GLU A 307 5.68 12.13 -31.19
CA GLU A 307 4.24 12.31 -30.92
C GLU A 307 3.75 11.31 -29.87
N ALA A 308 4.12 10.04 -30.00
CA ALA A 308 3.77 8.99 -29.03
C ALA A 308 4.30 9.33 -27.62
N HIS A 309 5.54 9.81 -27.49
CA HIS A 309 6.11 10.25 -26.22
C HIS A 309 5.37 11.46 -25.61
N VAL A 310 4.98 12.45 -26.42
CA VAL A 310 4.19 13.61 -25.97
C VAL A 310 2.80 13.20 -25.49
N ILE A 311 2.14 12.26 -26.18
CA ILE A 311 0.85 11.70 -25.77
C ILE A 311 1.01 10.94 -24.44
N LEU A 312 2.00 10.03 -24.35
CA LEU A 312 2.29 9.24 -23.15
C LEU A 312 2.53 10.14 -21.93
N ASN A 313 3.30 11.23 -22.08
CA ASN A 313 3.53 12.21 -21.02
C ASN A 313 2.26 12.93 -20.57
N GLN A 314 1.38 13.34 -21.50
CA GLN A 314 0.08 13.93 -21.12
C GLN A 314 -0.80 12.92 -20.35
N LEU A 315 -0.80 11.65 -20.73
CA LEU A 315 -1.53 10.61 -20.02
C LEU A 315 -1.00 10.40 -18.60
N GLN A 316 0.31 10.23 -18.43
CA GLN A 316 0.90 9.85 -17.13
C GLN A 316 1.15 11.03 -16.17
N GLU A 317 1.31 12.27 -16.65
CA GLU A 317 1.48 13.45 -15.78
C GLU A 317 0.18 14.23 -15.50
N LEU A 318 -0.82 14.17 -16.39
CA LEU A 318 -2.00 15.04 -16.33
C LEU A 318 -3.36 14.32 -16.31
N GLU A 319 -3.57 13.31 -17.15
CA GLU A 319 -4.89 12.69 -17.36
C GLU A 319 -5.17 11.52 -16.41
N PHE A 320 -4.33 10.49 -16.44
CA PHE A 320 -4.43 9.26 -15.66
C PHE A 320 -3.20 8.93 -14.78
N PRO A 321 -2.54 9.88 -14.06
CA PRO A 321 -1.37 9.56 -13.23
C PRO A 321 -1.60 8.46 -12.18
N HIS A 322 -2.85 8.28 -11.73
CA HIS A 322 -3.20 7.23 -10.79
C HIS A 322 -3.17 5.84 -11.45
N ALA A 323 -3.89 5.64 -12.56
CA ALA A 323 -3.85 4.39 -13.30
C ALA A 323 -2.44 4.01 -13.75
N PHE A 324 -1.67 4.92 -14.36
CA PHE A 324 -0.28 4.66 -14.76
C PHE A 324 0.62 4.27 -13.57
N ALA A 325 0.42 4.88 -12.40
CA ALA A 325 1.13 4.53 -11.17
C ALA A 325 0.58 3.30 -10.43
N LYS A 326 -0.58 2.76 -10.84
CA LYS A 326 -1.14 1.49 -10.35
C LYS A 326 -0.76 0.34 -11.28
N ALA A 327 -0.96 0.49 -12.59
CA ALA A 327 -0.54 -0.44 -13.64
C ALA A 327 0.93 -0.87 -13.49
N ARG A 328 1.87 0.09 -13.35
CA ARG A 328 3.30 -0.23 -13.08
C ARG A 328 3.54 -1.07 -11.82
N LYS A 329 2.65 -1.02 -10.81
CA LYS A 329 2.75 -1.85 -9.60
C LYS A 329 2.11 -3.23 -9.80
N MET A 330 1.08 -3.32 -10.65
CA MET A 330 0.45 -4.58 -11.00
C MET A 330 1.37 -5.40 -11.91
N ALA A 331 1.88 -4.85 -13.01
CA ALA A 331 2.87 -5.53 -13.87
C ALA A 331 4.09 -6.06 -13.09
N LEU A 332 4.66 -5.25 -12.17
CA LEU A 332 5.75 -5.69 -11.29
C LEU A 332 5.36 -6.76 -10.25
N LEU A 333 4.07 -6.94 -9.97
CA LEU A 333 3.52 -8.02 -9.17
C LEU A 333 3.24 -9.27 -10.02
N LYS A 334 2.61 -9.11 -11.18
CA LYS A 334 2.22 -10.17 -12.13
C LYS A 334 3.42 -10.98 -12.64
N ALA A 335 4.56 -10.33 -12.88
CA ALA A 335 5.85 -10.99 -13.10
C ALA A 335 6.30 -11.95 -11.96
N GLY A 336 5.69 -11.87 -10.77
CA GLY A 336 5.90 -12.81 -9.66
C GLY A 336 4.99 -14.04 -9.68
N GLY A 337 3.97 -14.08 -10.54
CA GLY A 337 3.09 -15.23 -10.77
C GLY A 337 3.54 -16.13 -11.93
N ILE A 338 4.54 -15.73 -12.70
CA ILE A 338 5.18 -16.58 -13.71
C ILE A 338 6.24 -17.47 -13.02
N PRO A 339 6.14 -18.82 -13.05
CA PRO A 339 6.97 -19.70 -12.23
C PRO A 339 8.48 -19.65 -12.52
N THR A 340 8.89 -19.33 -13.76
CA THR A 340 10.29 -19.09 -14.15
C THR A 340 10.87 -17.88 -13.41
N MET A 341 10.16 -16.76 -13.45
CA MET A 341 10.55 -15.49 -12.83
C MET A 341 10.50 -15.54 -11.31
N SER A 342 9.44 -16.10 -10.71
CA SER A 342 9.32 -16.22 -9.24
C SER A 342 10.45 -17.08 -8.65
N LYS A 343 10.80 -18.17 -9.34
CA LYS A 343 11.95 -19.03 -9.02
C LYS A 343 13.27 -18.29 -9.14
N LEU A 344 13.46 -17.47 -10.19
CA LEU A 344 14.66 -16.63 -10.33
C LEU A 344 14.77 -15.61 -9.18
N PHE A 345 13.67 -14.97 -8.80
CA PHE A 345 13.64 -14.00 -7.70
C PHE A 345 14.02 -14.64 -6.36
N ALA A 346 13.62 -15.90 -6.12
CA ALA A 346 14.03 -16.67 -4.96
C ALA A 346 15.54 -17.01 -4.99
N VAL A 347 16.05 -17.65 -6.05
CA VAL A 347 17.45 -18.13 -6.09
C VAL A 347 18.51 -17.03 -6.17
N THR A 348 18.18 -15.86 -6.74
CA THR A 348 19.08 -14.69 -6.77
C THR A 348 19.27 -14.02 -5.41
N GLY A 349 18.50 -14.43 -4.39
CA GLY A 349 18.56 -13.87 -3.04
C GLY A 349 18.07 -12.41 -2.94
N GLN A 350 17.61 -11.79 -4.03
CA GLN A 350 17.10 -10.41 -4.00
C GLN A 350 15.65 -10.33 -3.49
N ASN A 351 14.88 -11.42 -3.61
CA ASN A 351 13.59 -11.55 -2.96
C ASN A 351 13.74 -11.89 -1.47
N ASN A 352 14.18 -10.93 -0.66
CA ASN A 352 14.18 -11.03 0.79
C ASN A 352 13.84 -9.68 1.46
N LYS A 353 13.35 -9.68 2.71
CA LYS A 353 12.87 -8.50 3.47
C LYS A 353 13.91 -7.35 3.63
N ARG A 354 15.21 -7.61 3.46
CA ARG A 354 16.27 -6.57 3.46
C ARG A 354 16.41 -5.89 2.09
N ASN A 355 16.23 -6.63 1.00
CA ASN A 355 16.58 -6.19 -0.36
C ASN A 355 15.36 -5.87 -1.23
N SER A 356 14.20 -6.51 -1.01
CA SER A 356 13.01 -6.40 -1.88
C SER A 356 12.53 -4.95 -2.01
N GLY A 357 12.50 -4.20 -0.90
CA GLY A 357 12.15 -2.78 -0.89
C GLY A 357 13.11 -1.87 -1.66
N LYS A 358 14.41 -2.22 -1.75
CA LYS A 358 15.37 -1.50 -2.59
C LYS A 358 15.11 -1.82 -4.06
N ARG A 359 15.08 -3.13 -4.41
CA ARG A 359 14.81 -3.63 -5.76
C ARG A 359 13.52 -3.00 -6.34
N ALA A 360 12.45 -2.95 -5.55
CA ALA A 360 11.16 -2.38 -5.98
C ALA A 360 11.21 -0.87 -6.27
N VAL A 361 12.17 -0.14 -5.69
CA VAL A 361 12.41 1.27 -6.02
C VAL A 361 13.40 1.40 -7.18
N ASP A 362 14.47 0.59 -7.21
CA ASP A 362 15.43 0.55 -8.33
C ASP A 362 14.71 0.29 -9.67
N THR A 363 13.85 -0.74 -9.73
CA THR A 363 13.10 -1.08 -10.94
C THR A 363 12.05 -0.02 -11.29
N GLU A 364 11.37 0.59 -10.30
CA GLU A 364 10.42 1.66 -10.61
C GLU A 364 11.12 2.93 -11.13
N ILE A 365 12.34 3.25 -10.65
CA ILE A 365 13.14 4.35 -11.18
C ILE A 365 13.45 4.10 -12.66
N LEU A 366 14.03 2.95 -12.99
CA LEU A 366 14.37 2.60 -14.38
C LEU A 366 13.13 2.67 -15.30
N LEU A 367 12.00 2.09 -14.90
CA LEU A 367 10.76 2.16 -15.67
C LEU A 367 10.21 3.59 -15.83
N ARG A 368 10.34 4.45 -14.81
CA ARG A 368 9.87 5.85 -14.88
C ARG A 368 10.80 6.75 -15.69
N GLU A 369 12.11 6.51 -15.68
CA GLU A 369 13.06 7.19 -16.58
C GLU A 369 12.69 6.88 -18.04
N VAL A 370 12.65 5.58 -18.39
CA VAL A 370 12.29 5.10 -19.73
C VAL A 370 10.92 5.61 -20.19
N GLN A 371 9.89 5.62 -19.30
CA GLN A 371 8.56 6.15 -19.65
C GLN A 371 8.49 7.68 -19.80
N SER A 372 9.35 8.46 -19.12
CA SER A 372 9.22 9.94 -19.04
C SER A 372 10.32 10.73 -19.74
N LYS A 373 11.30 10.07 -20.35
CA LYS A 373 12.39 10.70 -21.10
C LYS A 373 12.37 10.27 -22.59
N PRO A 374 12.71 11.17 -23.53
CA PRO A 374 12.76 10.85 -24.96
C PRO A 374 13.76 9.72 -25.29
N ARG A 375 13.48 8.90 -26.32
CA ARG A 375 14.28 7.71 -26.72
C ARG A 375 15.76 8.07 -27.01
N ASP A 376 15.98 9.24 -27.58
CA ASP A 376 17.26 9.85 -27.94
C ASP A 376 18.05 10.44 -26.74
N SER A 377 17.44 10.53 -25.55
CA SER A 377 18.07 11.16 -24.39
C SER A 377 19.00 10.23 -23.61
N ASP A 378 20.09 10.80 -23.05
CA ASP A 378 21.05 10.09 -22.19
C ASP A 378 20.39 9.30 -21.06
N ARG A 379 19.28 9.81 -20.51
CA ARG A 379 18.57 9.18 -19.38
C ARG A 379 17.76 7.97 -19.80
N TYR A 380 17.09 8.03 -20.96
CA TYR A 380 16.42 6.87 -21.53
C TYR A 380 17.44 5.79 -21.85
N THR A 381 18.49 6.13 -22.61
CA THR A 381 19.49 5.15 -23.06
C THR A 381 20.26 4.54 -21.88
N SER A 382 20.66 5.33 -20.88
CA SER A 382 21.33 4.81 -19.68
C SER A 382 20.42 3.89 -18.85
N ALA A 383 19.12 4.20 -18.76
CA ALA A 383 18.18 3.38 -18.00
C ALA A 383 17.87 2.04 -18.70
N VAL A 384 17.72 2.04 -20.03
CA VAL A 384 17.60 0.79 -20.82
C VAL A 384 18.89 -0.02 -20.76
N ALA A 385 20.05 0.60 -21.01
CA ALA A 385 21.33 -0.10 -20.95
C ALA A 385 21.63 -0.71 -19.57
N ARG A 386 21.23 -0.03 -18.48
CA ARG A 386 21.38 -0.59 -17.13
C ARG A 386 20.50 -1.82 -16.93
N MET A 387 19.28 -1.78 -17.46
CA MET A 387 18.34 -2.90 -17.40
C MET A 387 18.81 -4.08 -18.26
N ASN A 388 19.37 -3.81 -19.44
CA ASN A 388 20.01 -4.80 -20.31
C ASN A 388 21.19 -5.47 -19.60
N TYR A 389 22.15 -4.69 -19.08
CA TYR A 389 23.29 -5.21 -18.32
C TYR A 389 22.87 -6.11 -17.15
N LEU A 390 21.92 -5.66 -16.32
CA LEU A 390 21.45 -6.42 -15.16
C LEU A 390 20.74 -7.73 -15.55
N HIS A 391 20.16 -7.82 -16.75
CA HIS A 391 19.55 -9.03 -17.31
C HIS A 391 20.53 -9.91 -18.11
N ALA A 392 21.57 -9.34 -18.74
CA ALA A 392 22.42 -10.00 -19.75
C ALA A 392 23.00 -11.34 -19.27
N ARG A 393 23.53 -11.42 -18.05
CA ARG A 393 24.05 -12.66 -17.46
C ARG A 393 22.99 -13.75 -17.27
N TYR A 394 21.74 -13.37 -16.99
CA TYR A 394 20.63 -14.31 -16.76
C TYR A 394 20.01 -14.75 -18.09
N ARG A 395 19.99 -13.87 -19.10
CA ARG A 395 19.65 -14.22 -20.49
C ARG A 395 20.65 -15.23 -21.06
N ARG A 396 21.97 -14.93 -20.97
CA ARG A 396 23.04 -15.86 -21.37
C ARG A 396 23.00 -17.22 -20.65
N ALA A 397 22.53 -17.27 -19.41
CA ALA A 397 22.36 -18.51 -18.66
C ALA A 397 21.02 -19.23 -18.92
N ASN A 398 20.18 -18.73 -19.83
CA ASN A 398 18.79 -19.14 -20.06
C ASN A 398 17.99 -19.27 -18.73
N LYS A 399 17.94 -18.16 -18.01
CA LYS A 399 17.20 -17.96 -16.73
C LYS A 399 16.21 -16.79 -16.79
N ILE A 400 16.38 -15.91 -17.77
CA ILE A 400 15.38 -14.98 -18.28
C ILE A 400 15.24 -15.35 -19.76
N THR A 401 14.11 -15.91 -20.15
CA THR A 401 13.81 -16.34 -21.53
C THR A 401 13.31 -15.17 -22.38
N GLY A 402 13.12 -15.41 -23.68
CA GLY A 402 12.44 -14.45 -24.55
C GLY A 402 11.01 -14.16 -24.09
N ASN A 403 10.24 -15.22 -23.81
CA ASN A 403 8.85 -15.10 -23.36
C ASN A 403 8.72 -14.43 -21.98
N ASP A 404 9.66 -14.66 -21.03
CA ASP A 404 9.66 -13.93 -19.74
C ASP A 404 9.76 -12.41 -19.95
N LEU A 405 10.58 -11.97 -20.91
CA LEU A 405 10.76 -10.55 -21.25
C LEU A 405 9.58 -9.99 -22.04
N LEU A 406 9.07 -10.74 -23.02
CA LEU A 406 7.91 -10.35 -23.82
C LEU A 406 6.65 -10.24 -22.95
N HIS A 407 6.46 -11.17 -22.00
CA HIS A 407 5.44 -11.10 -20.96
C HIS A 407 5.62 -9.86 -20.09
N THR A 408 6.81 -9.63 -19.53
CA THR A 408 7.07 -8.44 -18.68
C THR A 408 6.83 -7.11 -19.43
N LEU A 409 7.14 -7.06 -20.73
CA LEU A 409 6.88 -5.91 -21.58
C LEU A 409 5.37 -5.73 -21.84
N GLY A 410 4.68 -6.82 -22.19
CA GLY A 410 3.26 -6.83 -22.51
C GLY A 410 2.38 -6.57 -21.28
N ASP A 411 2.75 -7.06 -20.11
CA ASP A 411 2.13 -6.73 -18.81
C ASP A 411 2.14 -5.22 -18.55
N GLY A 412 3.25 -4.56 -18.88
CA GLY A 412 3.40 -3.11 -18.79
C GLY A 412 2.38 -2.33 -19.63
N LEU A 413 1.97 -2.90 -20.76
CA LEU A 413 0.95 -2.33 -21.66
C LEU A 413 -0.46 -2.75 -21.22
N ALA A 414 -0.69 -4.05 -21.03
CA ALA A 414 -1.98 -4.65 -20.69
C ALA A 414 -2.55 -4.07 -19.39
N GLU A 415 -1.72 -3.88 -18.36
CA GLU A 415 -2.17 -3.28 -17.10
C GLU A 415 -2.49 -1.78 -17.21
N ILE A 416 -1.87 -1.04 -18.15
CA ILE A 416 -2.28 0.35 -18.43
C ILE A 416 -3.67 0.36 -19.06
N LEU A 417 -3.94 -0.53 -20.03
CA LEU A 417 -5.27 -0.65 -20.65
C LEU A 417 -6.33 -1.07 -19.61
N ASN A 418 -6.08 -2.17 -18.88
CA ASN A 418 -6.95 -2.75 -17.86
C ASN A 418 -7.31 -1.73 -16.76
N VAL A 419 -6.31 -1.08 -16.15
CA VAL A 419 -6.56 -0.17 -15.03
C VAL A 419 -7.24 1.13 -15.47
N VAL A 420 -6.92 1.70 -16.65
CA VAL A 420 -7.63 2.90 -17.13
C VAL A 420 -9.10 2.56 -17.46
N GLU A 421 -9.34 1.47 -18.19
CA GLU A 421 -10.69 0.97 -18.52
C GLU A 421 -11.55 0.72 -17.27
N ARG A 422 -10.97 0.07 -16.26
CA ARG A 422 -11.67 -0.35 -15.04
C ARG A 422 -11.91 0.80 -14.06
N GLU A 423 -10.94 1.68 -13.88
CA GLU A 423 -10.86 2.58 -12.70
C GLU A 423 -10.91 4.08 -13.00
N GLU A 424 -10.69 4.51 -14.24
CA GLU A 424 -10.71 5.94 -14.61
C GLU A 424 -12.05 6.38 -15.22
N TRP A 425 -12.19 7.70 -15.38
CA TRP A 425 -13.46 8.37 -15.73
C TRP A 425 -13.85 8.25 -17.22
N ARG A 426 -12.93 7.80 -18.08
CA ARG A 426 -13.12 7.46 -19.50
C ARG A 426 -12.13 6.36 -19.92
N LYS A 427 -12.41 5.72 -21.05
CA LYS A 427 -11.51 4.78 -21.73
C LYS A 427 -10.35 5.52 -22.41
N LEU A 428 -9.29 4.77 -22.77
CA LEU A 428 -8.26 5.23 -23.70
C LEU A 428 -8.79 5.23 -25.14
N THR A 429 -8.44 6.24 -25.92
CA THR A 429 -8.78 6.31 -27.35
C THR A 429 -7.76 5.55 -28.20
N ASP A 430 -8.07 5.27 -29.46
CA ASP A 430 -7.19 4.47 -30.32
C ASP A 430 -5.88 5.19 -30.69
N VAL A 431 -5.90 6.53 -30.70
CA VAL A 431 -4.70 7.38 -30.77
C VAL A 431 -3.82 7.17 -29.53
N GLU A 432 -4.42 7.14 -28.34
CA GLU A 432 -3.71 6.94 -27.06
C GLU A 432 -3.14 5.53 -26.92
N LYS A 433 -3.86 4.51 -27.41
CA LYS A 433 -3.39 3.12 -27.51
C LYS A 433 -2.25 2.98 -28.54
N CYS A 434 -2.32 3.70 -29.67
CA CYS A 434 -1.25 3.70 -30.67
C CYS A 434 0.07 4.23 -30.08
N ALA A 435 -0.01 5.34 -29.33
CA ALA A 435 1.14 5.90 -28.61
C ALA A 435 1.74 4.92 -27.58
N LEU A 436 0.89 4.19 -26.84
CA LEU A 436 1.33 3.12 -25.93
C LEU A 436 2.04 1.98 -26.66
N GLY A 437 1.53 1.54 -27.81
CA GLY A 437 2.15 0.49 -28.62
C GLY A 437 3.50 0.89 -29.21
N ILE A 438 3.62 2.12 -29.74
CA ILE A 438 4.90 2.69 -30.21
C ILE A 438 5.95 2.68 -29.09
N PHE A 439 5.57 3.12 -27.88
CA PHE A 439 6.47 3.10 -26.73
C PHE A 439 6.94 1.67 -26.38
N HIS A 440 6.03 0.70 -26.29
CA HIS A 440 6.39 -0.67 -25.91
C HIS A 440 7.17 -1.40 -27.01
N LYS A 441 6.89 -1.17 -28.31
CA LYS A 441 7.70 -1.70 -29.41
C LYS A 441 9.15 -1.23 -29.32
N ASN A 442 9.34 0.10 -29.24
CA ASN A 442 10.66 0.70 -29.13
C ASN A 442 11.44 0.18 -27.92
N LEU A 443 10.77 0.10 -26.74
CA LEU A 443 11.38 -0.45 -25.55
C LEU A 443 11.77 -1.93 -25.71
N GLY A 444 10.94 -2.74 -26.38
CA GLY A 444 11.26 -4.13 -26.68
C GLY A 444 12.45 -4.27 -27.63
N GLU A 445 12.53 -3.43 -28.68
CA GLU A 445 13.69 -3.38 -29.58
C GLU A 445 14.98 -3.01 -28.86
N ASP A 446 14.94 -1.98 -28.02
CA ASP A 446 16.10 -1.46 -27.28
C ASP A 446 16.49 -2.36 -26.10
N MET A 447 15.57 -3.17 -25.60
CA MET A 447 15.88 -4.30 -24.72
C MET A 447 16.24 -5.59 -25.48
N GLY A 448 16.25 -5.59 -26.81
CA GLY A 448 16.51 -6.76 -27.65
C GLY A 448 15.59 -7.95 -27.33
N ILE A 449 14.30 -7.68 -27.08
CA ILE A 449 13.28 -8.69 -26.77
C ILE A 449 12.83 -9.34 -28.10
N PRO A 450 12.82 -10.69 -28.20
CA PRO A 450 12.30 -11.38 -29.37
C PRO A 450 10.79 -11.18 -29.46
N PHE A 451 10.31 -10.77 -30.63
CA PHE A 451 8.88 -10.64 -30.96
C PHE A 451 8.36 -11.84 -31.77
N ASP A 452 9.16 -12.88 -31.95
CA ASP A 452 8.84 -14.07 -32.76
C ASP A 452 7.56 -14.83 -32.33
N PRO A 453 7.11 -14.78 -31.05
CA PRO A 453 5.80 -15.31 -30.65
C PRO A 453 4.58 -14.48 -31.11
N LEU A 454 4.77 -13.28 -31.65
CA LEU A 454 3.68 -12.39 -32.07
C LEU A 454 3.35 -12.61 -33.57
N PRO A 455 2.09 -12.93 -33.94
CA PRO A 455 1.73 -13.32 -35.31
C PRO A 455 2.19 -12.36 -36.41
N SER A 456 2.03 -11.05 -36.22
CA SER A 456 2.36 -10.05 -37.25
C SER A 456 3.85 -9.68 -37.26
N LYS A 457 4.72 -10.48 -36.63
CA LYS A 457 6.18 -10.33 -36.74
C LYS A 457 6.71 -10.63 -38.16
N ILE A 458 6.01 -11.47 -38.92
CA ILE A 458 6.37 -11.81 -40.31
C ILE A 458 5.93 -10.70 -41.27
N ASP A 459 4.62 -10.41 -41.32
CA ASP A 459 4.04 -9.44 -42.26
C ASP A 459 4.26 -7.96 -41.85
N GLY A 460 4.61 -7.74 -40.58
CA GLY A 460 4.73 -6.41 -39.96
C GLY A 460 3.41 -5.87 -39.41
N TRP A 461 3.48 -5.17 -38.27
CA TRP A 461 2.31 -4.48 -37.73
C TRP A 461 2.05 -3.17 -38.47
N LYS A 462 0.78 -2.92 -38.79
CA LYS A 462 0.33 -1.71 -39.51
C LYS A 462 0.70 -0.41 -38.77
N ASN A 463 0.53 -0.39 -37.45
CA ASN A 463 0.78 0.77 -36.61
C ASN A 463 0.92 0.35 -35.13
N GLY A 464 1.12 1.33 -34.24
CA GLY A 464 1.23 1.10 -32.80
C GLY A 464 -0.02 0.49 -32.16
N LEU A 465 -1.23 0.80 -32.66
CA LEU A 465 -2.46 0.22 -32.14
C LEU A 465 -2.50 -1.29 -32.41
N HIS A 466 -2.11 -1.73 -33.61
CA HIS A 466 -2.03 -3.14 -33.98
C HIS A 466 -1.07 -3.90 -33.05
N PHE A 467 0.15 -3.38 -32.88
CA PHE A 467 1.14 -3.94 -31.96
C PHE A 467 0.65 -3.96 -30.50
N ALA A 468 -0.03 -2.91 -30.03
CA ALA A 468 -0.55 -2.82 -28.67
C ALA A 468 -1.61 -3.89 -28.35
N ILE A 469 -2.51 -4.14 -29.30
CA ILE A 469 -3.56 -5.15 -29.17
C ILE A 469 -2.98 -6.57 -29.25
N GLU A 470 -2.12 -6.83 -30.24
CA GLU A 470 -1.50 -8.16 -30.42
C GLU A 470 -0.60 -8.55 -29.23
N LEU A 471 0.21 -7.60 -28.71
CA LEU A 471 1.03 -7.84 -27.53
C LEU A 471 0.18 -8.07 -26.27
N ARG A 472 -0.94 -7.35 -26.10
CA ARG A 472 -1.89 -7.58 -24.99
C ARG A 472 -2.46 -9.00 -25.06
N ASP A 473 -2.96 -9.39 -26.23
CA ASP A 473 -3.69 -10.65 -26.40
C ASP A 473 -2.76 -11.87 -26.27
N TRP A 474 -1.55 -11.77 -26.83
CA TRP A 474 -0.49 -12.75 -26.58
C TRP A 474 -0.12 -12.86 -25.08
N THR A 475 -0.05 -11.72 -24.36
CA THR A 475 0.30 -11.71 -22.94
C THR A 475 -0.74 -12.47 -22.11
N ILE A 476 -2.03 -12.24 -22.35
CA ILE A 476 -3.13 -12.90 -21.64
C ILE A 476 -3.11 -14.41 -21.92
N GLN A 477 -2.96 -14.82 -23.19
CA GLN A 477 -2.86 -16.23 -23.58
C GLN A 477 -1.65 -16.93 -22.92
N TYR A 478 -0.48 -16.27 -22.92
CA TYR A 478 0.71 -16.80 -22.24
C TYR A 478 0.50 -16.95 -20.73
N GLU A 479 -0.22 -16.03 -20.08
CA GLU A 479 -0.58 -16.17 -18.66
C GLU A 479 -1.51 -17.35 -18.40
N GLU A 480 -2.54 -17.55 -19.21
CA GLU A 480 -3.43 -18.73 -19.14
C GLU A 480 -2.65 -20.05 -19.31
N GLU A 481 -1.65 -20.07 -20.19
CA GLU A 481 -0.77 -21.22 -20.40
C GLU A 481 0.19 -21.51 -19.23
N VAL A 482 0.86 -20.49 -18.66
CA VAL A 482 2.02 -20.71 -17.77
C VAL A 482 1.84 -20.25 -16.32
N ALA A 483 0.91 -19.34 -16.01
CA ALA A 483 0.74 -18.78 -14.67
C ALA A 483 0.06 -19.79 -13.74
N LYS A 484 0.87 -20.61 -13.08
CA LYS A 484 0.42 -21.71 -12.21
C LYS A 484 0.94 -21.50 -10.77
N PRO A 485 0.12 -21.75 -9.74
CA PRO A 485 0.49 -21.49 -8.35
C PRO A 485 1.68 -22.36 -7.92
N THR A 486 2.74 -21.72 -7.41
CA THR A 486 3.90 -22.41 -6.84
C THR A 486 4.34 -21.79 -5.52
N ALA A 487 5.13 -22.55 -4.74
CA ALA A 487 5.69 -22.06 -3.48
C ALA A 487 6.57 -20.80 -3.64
N THR A 488 7.22 -20.59 -4.79
CA THR A 488 8.01 -19.36 -5.04
C THR A 488 7.13 -18.15 -5.38
N ASN A 489 5.90 -18.36 -5.86
CA ASN A 489 4.93 -17.29 -6.11
C ASN A 489 4.38 -16.74 -4.77
N ASP A 490 3.92 -17.61 -3.86
CA ASP A 490 3.50 -17.18 -2.51
C ASP A 490 4.68 -16.60 -1.69
N GLN A 491 5.90 -17.15 -1.84
CA GLN A 491 7.10 -16.53 -1.27
C GLN A 491 7.34 -15.12 -1.82
N TYR A 492 7.09 -14.87 -3.12
CA TYR A 492 7.18 -13.53 -3.70
C TYR A 492 6.15 -12.58 -3.09
N VAL A 493 4.87 -12.98 -3.00
CA VAL A 493 3.82 -12.19 -2.36
C VAL A 493 4.15 -11.87 -0.89
N ARG A 494 4.58 -12.85 -0.08
CA ARG A 494 4.96 -12.60 1.33
C ARG A 494 6.14 -11.62 1.48
N VAL A 495 7.12 -11.67 0.56
CA VAL A 495 8.30 -10.80 0.62
C VAL A 495 8.05 -9.41 0.01
N TYR A 496 7.08 -9.28 -0.90
CA TYR A 496 6.72 -8.00 -1.52
C TYR A 496 5.61 -7.28 -0.72
N VAL A 497 4.50 -7.97 -0.44
CA VAL A 497 3.29 -7.44 0.21
C VAL A 497 3.40 -7.50 1.73
N ASP A 498 3.53 -8.69 2.33
CA ASP A 498 3.47 -8.83 3.80
C ASP A 498 4.66 -8.14 4.47
N SER A 499 5.82 -8.06 3.80
CA SER A 499 6.97 -7.29 4.28
C SER A 499 6.76 -5.77 4.23
N ALA A 500 6.05 -5.25 3.23
CA ALA A 500 5.66 -3.85 3.16
C ALA A 500 4.64 -3.51 4.27
N LEU A 501 3.66 -4.39 4.52
CA LEU A 501 2.65 -4.24 5.57
C LEU A 501 3.11 -4.77 6.95
N SER A 502 4.39 -5.13 7.11
CA SER A 502 4.88 -5.84 8.31
C SER A 502 4.95 -4.99 9.60
N SER A 503 4.66 -3.69 9.51
CA SER A 503 4.45 -2.79 10.66
C SER A 503 2.98 -2.67 11.08
N LEU A 504 2.04 -3.14 10.27
CA LEU A 504 0.60 -2.97 10.50
C LEU A 504 -0.03 -4.22 11.16
N PRO A 505 -1.19 -4.12 11.83
CA PRO A 505 -1.89 -5.27 12.41
C PRO A 505 -2.22 -6.38 11.42
N GLY A 506 -2.38 -7.62 11.91
CA GLY A 506 -2.59 -8.81 11.08
C GLY A 506 -3.75 -8.68 10.09
N PHE A 507 -4.92 -8.20 10.55
CA PHE A 507 -6.10 -8.01 9.70
C PHE A 507 -5.84 -7.05 8.53
N VAL A 508 -5.01 -6.02 8.70
CA VAL A 508 -4.66 -5.07 7.64
C VAL A 508 -3.82 -5.75 6.55
N ARG A 509 -3.00 -6.75 6.90
CA ARG A 509 -2.22 -7.54 5.93
C ARG A 509 -3.13 -8.46 5.12
N THR A 510 -4.07 -9.14 5.77
CA THR A 510 -5.06 -10.01 5.11
C THR A 510 -5.96 -9.19 4.17
N SER A 511 -6.52 -8.07 4.64
CA SER A 511 -7.30 -7.15 3.79
C SER A 511 -6.44 -6.56 2.66
N GLY A 512 -5.15 -6.31 2.90
CA GLY A 512 -4.20 -5.88 1.87
C GLY A 512 -3.98 -6.93 0.77
N ARG A 513 -3.82 -8.22 1.13
CA ARG A 513 -3.77 -9.33 0.14
C ARG A 513 -5.08 -9.44 -0.65
N LYS A 514 -6.24 -9.30 0.00
CA LYS A 514 -7.56 -9.38 -0.67
C LYS A 514 -7.86 -8.19 -1.58
N MET A 515 -7.46 -6.98 -1.18
CA MET A 515 -7.54 -5.80 -2.05
C MET A 515 -6.64 -5.95 -3.27
N LEU A 516 -5.45 -6.53 -3.10
CA LEU A 516 -4.54 -6.81 -4.21
C LEU A 516 -5.07 -7.92 -5.13
N GLY A 517 -5.73 -8.93 -4.57
CA GLY A 517 -6.43 -9.97 -5.33
C GLY A 517 -7.65 -9.46 -6.10
N ASN A 518 -8.32 -8.40 -5.61
CA ASN A 518 -9.41 -7.72 -6.31
C ASN A 518 -8.93 -6.90 -7.53
N ASP A 519 -7.65 -6.52 -7.56
CA ASP A 519 -7.08 -5.70 -8.64
C ASP A 519 -6.54 -6.55 -9.81
N LEU A 520 -6.54 -7.87 -9.69
CA LEU A 520 -6.03 -8.85 -10.65
C LEU A 520 -7.16 -9.68 -11.27
N ASP A 521 -6.87 -10.28 -12.42
CA ASP A 521 -7.63 -11.39 -13.01
C ASP A 521 -7.50 -12.69 -12.20
N ASP A 522 -8.40 -13.65 -12.41
CA ASP A 522 -8.43 -14.88 -11.62
C ASP A 522 -7.25 -15.84 -11.86
N VAL A 523 -6.64 -15.82 -13.05
CA VAL A 523 -5.48 -16.64 -13.40
C VAL A 523 -4.27 -16.19 -12.57
N MET A 524 -3.95 -14.90 -12.66
CA MET A 524 -2.81 -14.30 -11.99
C MET A 524 -3.02 -14.18 -10.48
N ARG A 525 -4.25 -13.85 -10.03
CA ARG A 525 -4.64 -13.90 -8.60
C ARG A 525 -4.40 -15.30 -8.01
N THR A 526 -4.83 -16.35 -8.72
CA THR A 526 -4.64 -17.73 -8.28
C THR A 526 -3.16 -18.13 -8.32
N SER A 527 -2.43 -17.79 -9.40
CA SER A 527 -1.01 -18.09 -9.52
C SER A 527 -0.15 -17.42 -8.43
N LEU A 528 -0.48 -16.19 -8.04
CA LEU A 528 0.16 -15.47 -6.93
C LEU A 528 -0.24 -15.96 -5.54
N CYS A 529 -1.14 -16.95 -5.44
CA CYS A 529 -1.73 -17.42 -4.18
C CYS A 529 -2.39 -16.27 -3.38
N LEU A 530 -3.13 -15.40 -4.07
CA LEU A 530 -3.90 -14.31 -3.47
C LEU A 530 -5.36 -14.74 -3.25
N GLU A 531 -5.83 -14.56 -2.02
CA GLU A 531 -7.23 -14.73 -1.65
C GLU A 531 -8.10 -13.70 -2.38
N SER A 532 -9.26 -14.13 -2.87
CA SER A 532 -10.30 -13.21 -3.35
C SER A 532 -10.88 -12.35 -2.21
N PRO A 533 -11.39 -11.14 -2.51
CA PRO A 533 -12.20 -10.39 -1.56
C PRO A 533 -13.50 -11.14 -1.24
N GLY A 534 -13.92 -11.14 0.02
CA GLY A 534 -15.28 -11.56 0.38
C GLY A 534 -16.32 -10.55 -0.13
N PRO A 535 -17.61 -10.92 -0.30
CA PRO A 535 -18.61 -10.10 -0.97
C PRO A 535 -18.72 -8.66 -0.44
N VAL A 536 -18.64 -8.47 0.88
CA VAL A 536 -18.68 -7.13 1.52
C VAL A 536 -17.46 -6.29 1.14
N LEU A 537 -16.25 -6.87 1.13
CA LEU A 537 -15.04 -6.14 0.74
C LEU A 537 -15.05 -5.83 -0.77
N TRP A 538 -15.50 -6.78 -1.60
CA TRP A 538 -15.67 -6.56 -3.04
C TRP A 538 -16.64 -5.41 -3.32
N PHE A 539 -17.81 -5.41 -2.67
CA PHE A 539 -18.81 -4.35 -2.81
C PHE A 539 -18.25 -2.98 -2.38
N LEU A 540 -17.56 -2.91 -1.24
CA LEU A 540 -16.92 -1.67 -0.78
C LEU A 540 -15.84 -1.16 -1.74
N LEU A 541 -15.00 -2.04 -2.29
CA LEU A 541 -13.98 -1.67 -3.27
C LEU A 541 -14.60 -1.22 -4.61
N ALA A 542 -15.65 -1.90 -5.06
CA ALA A 542 -16.43 -1.49 -6.24
C ALA A 542 -17.10 -0.12 -6.03
N LEU A 543 -17.74 0.09 -4.88
CA LEU A 543 -18.35 1.37 -4.51
C LEU A 543 -17.32 2.51 -4.51
N ILE A 544 -16.17 2.32 -3.84
CA ILE A 544 -15.06 3.29 -3.83
C ILE A 544 -14.59 3.61 -5.27
N ARG A 545 -14.47 2.59 -6.12
CA ARG A 545 -14.04 2.74 -7.52
C ARG A 545 -15.06 3.51 -8.37
N GLU A 546 -16.34 3.15 -8.32
CA GLU A 546 -17.36 3.83 -9.13
C GLU A 546 -17.65 5.25 -8.59
N THR A 547 -17.66 5.46 -7.26
CA THR A 547 -17.73 6.80 -6.67
C THR A 547 -16.55 7.67 -7.11
N ARG A 548 -15.31 7.13 -7.14
CA ARG A 548 -14.13 7.83 -7.71
C ARG A 548 -14.35 8.22 -9.17
N LYS A 549 -14.89 7.31 -9.99
CA LYS A 549 -15.14 7.55 -11.43
C LYS A 549 -16.19 8.64 -11.65
N VAL A 550 -17.30 8.60 -10.92
CA VAL A 550 -18.35 9.64 -10.94
C VAL A 550 -17.81 10.99 -10.47
N TYR A 551 -17.10 11.03 -9.33
CA TYR A 551 -16.47 12.25 -8.81
C TYR A 551 -15.48 12.85 -9.81
N LEU A 552 -14.61 12.03 -10.41
CA LEU A 552 -13.67 12.50 -11.41
C LEU A 552 -14.37 12.98 -12.69
N ARG A 553 -15.40 12.29 -13.17
CA ARG A 553 -16.08 12.64 -14.42
C ARG A 553 -16.83 13.98 -14.36
N TYR A 554 -17.48 14.27 -13.23
CA TYR A 554 -18.42 15.39 -13.13
C TYR A 554 -18.03 16.49 -12.13
N LEU A 555 -17.24 16.19 -11.09
CA LEU A 555 -17.00 17.12 -9.97
C LEU A 555 -15.56 17.64 -9.88
N ALA A 556 -14.56 16.86 -10.32
CA ALA A 556 -13.17 17.29 -10.30
C ALA A 556 -12.75 17.96 -11.62
N LEU A 557 -12.26 19.20 -11.58
CA LEU A 557 -11.64 19.86 -12.73
C LEU A 557 -10.41 19.08 -13.27
N PRO A 558 -10.08 19.18 -14.57
CA PRO A 558 -8.90 18.55 -15.13
C PRO A 558 -7.60 19.21 -14.64
N ARG A 559 -6.54 18.42 -14.56
CA ARG A 559 -5.22 18.86 -14.06
C ARG A 559 -4.58 19.92 -14.96
N SER A 560 -4.14 21.03 -14.39
CA SER A 560 -3.34 22.06 -15.08
C SER A 560 -1.89 21.60 -15.30
N SER A 561 -1.19 22.18 -16.27
CA SER A 561 0.24 21.92 -16.51
C SER A 561 1.11 22.23 -15.28
N SER A 562 0.75 23.26 -14.49
CA SER A 562 1.41 23.60 -13.23
C SER A 562 1.21 22.57 -12.11
N SER A 563 0.20 21.70 -12.22
CA SER A 563 -0.07 20.61 -11.27
C SER A 563 0.42 19.24 -11.76
N ALA A 564 1.12 19.18 -12.91
CA ALA A 564 1.61 17.95 -13.54
C ALA A 564 2.39 17.06 -12.54
N ILE A 565 2.05 15.77 -12.49
CA ILE A 565 2.72 14.81 -11.62
C ILE A 565 4.02 14.37 -12.29
N LYS A 566 5.13 15.00 -11.90
CA LYS A 566 6.47 14.67 -12.40
C LYS A 566 6.86 13.22 -12.05
N LEU A 567 7.33 12.48 -13.05
CA LEU A 567 7.71 11.07 -12.86
C LEU A 567 9.07 10.89 -12.19
N VAL A 568 10.04 11.70 -12.58
CA VAL A 568 11.40 11.75 -12.03
C VAL A 568 11.80 13.21 -11.84
N HIS A 569 12.87 13.48 -11.09
CA HIS A 569 13.46 14.83 -11.06
C HIS A 569 14.11 15.13 -12.40
N ASP A 570 13.85 16.29 -13.00
CA ASP A 570 14.42 16.68 -14.29
C ASP A 570 15.91 17.02 -14.20
N MET A 571 16.33 17.69 -13.11
CA MET A 571 17.74 17.99 -12.82
C MET A 571 18.27 17.13 -11.66
N PRO A 572 19.58 16.80 -11.63
CA PRO A 572 20.22 16.18 -10.47
C PRO A 572 20.30 17.16 -9.28
N ASN A 573 20.60 16.65 -8.09
CA ASN A 573 20.84 17.46 -6.89
C ASN A 573 22.18 18.20 -7.02
N PRO A 574 22.25 19.55 -6.88
CA PRO A 574 23.49 20.30 -7.05
C PRO A 574 24.59 19.95 -6.04
N GLU A 575 24.25 19.38 -4.88
CA GLU A 575 25.23 19.01 -3.84
C GLU A 575 25.92 17.65 -4.09
N THR A 576 25.28 16.76 -4.85
CA THR A 576 25.72 15.35 -5.01
C THR A 576 25.85 14.92 -6.46
N HIS A 577 25.36 15.72 -7.41
CA HIS A 577 25.23 15.40 -8.85
C HIS A 577 24.41 14.13 -9.17
N LEU A 578 23.74 13.54 -8.17
CA LEU A 578 22.85 12.38 -8.31
C LEU A 578 21.39 12.81 -8.37
N TYR A 579 20.53 11.99 -8.97
CA TYR A 579 19.08 12.24 -9.02
C TYR A 579 18.40 11.77 -7.73
N ASN A 580 17.41 12.52 -7.25
CA ASN A 580 16.55 12.09 -6.13
C ASN A 580 15.20 11.54 -6.62
N PHE A 581 14.53 10.76 -5.77
CA PHE A 581 13.24 10.15 -6.08
C PHE A 581 12.17 10.52 -5.03
N GLN A 582 11.12 11.24 -5.41
CA GLN A 582 10.07 11.69 -4.47
C GLN A 582 8.95 10.65 -4.22
N ARG A 583 9.28 9.36 -4.15
CA ARG A 583 8.26 8.33 -3.85
C ARG A 583 8.03 8.21 -2.34
N LYS A 584 6.83 8.58 -1.89
CA LYS A 584 6.36 8.31 -0.51
C LYS A 584 6.15 6.79 -0.33
N THR A 585 7.08 6.13 0.36
CA THR A 585 6.92 4.74 0.86
C THR A 585 7.42 4.64 2.30
N LEU A 586 7.21 3.49 2.94
CA LEU A 586 7.74 3.19 4.28
C LEU A 586 9.29 3.03 4.31
N GLN A 587 9.95 2.98 3.14
CA GLN A 587 11.41 2.97 2.99
C GLN A 587 11.87 4.12 2.07
N PRO A 588 12.60 5.13 2.58
CA PRO A 588 12.88 6.39 1.87
C PRO A 588 14.10 6.29 0.94
N TRP A 589 14.13 5.28 0.08
CA TRP A 589 15.20 5.07 -0.89
C TRP A 589 15.33 6.27 -1.84
N TYR A 590 16.53 6.85 -1.91
CA TYR A 590 16.87 7.98 -2.78
C TYR A 590 16.13 9.30 -2.54
N VAL A 591 15.45 9.44 -1.39
CA VAL A 591 14.71 10.65 -1.00
C VAL A 591 15.64 11.65 -0.32
N ARG A 592 15.72 12.89 -0.82
CA ARG A 592 16.52 13.98 -0.21
C ARG A 592 15.95 14.37 1.16
N PRO A 593 16.78 14.52 2.22
CA PRO A 593 16.34 14.83 3.57
C PRO A 593 16.06 16.33 3.79
N THR A 594 14.95 16.83 3.24
CA THR A 594 14.43 18.19 3.56
C THR A 594 13.70 18.21 4.90
N PHE A 595 13.52 19.39 5.50
CA PHE A 595 12.74 19.59 6.74
C PHE A 595 11.34 18.93 6.65
N TRP A 596 10.57 19.27 5.62
CA TRP A 596 9.24 18.71 5.37
C TRP A 596 9.24 17.19 5.15
N SER A 597 10.27 16.63 4.50
CA SER A 597 10.39 15.17 4.32
C SER A 597 10.64 14.41 5.62
N ARG A 598 11.20 15.08 6.64
CA ARG A 598 11.54 14.49 7.95
C ARG A 598 10.47 14.76 9.01
N TRP A 599 9.82 15.91 8.98
CA TRP A 599 8.99 16.43 10.08
C TRP A 599 7.57 16.87 9.68
N GLY A 600 7.25 17.00 8.39
CA GLY A 600 5.89 17.33 7.95
C GLY A 600 4.87 16.23 8.29
N LEU A 601 3.57 16.54 8.24
CA LEU A 601 2.47 15.63 8.61
C LEU A 601 2.58 14.24 7.95
N GLY A 602 2.93 14.19 6.65
CA GLY A 602 3.13 12.92 5.94
C GLY A 602 4.34 12.11 6.44
N ALA A 603 5.38 12.76 6.97
CA ALA A 603 6.53 12.11 7.60
C ALA A 603 6.16 11.56 8.98
N LEU A 604 5.35 12.30 9.76
CA LEU A 604 4.79 11.81 11.03
C LEU A 604 3.90 10.57 10.81
N LEU A 605 3.01 10.60 9.81
CA LEU A 605 2.19 9.43 9.42
C LEU A 605 3.07 8.23 9.00
N VAL A 606 4.13 8.46 8.23
CA VAL A 606 5.09 7.38 7.87
C VAL A 606 5.78 6.80 9.11
N ARG A 607 6.10 7.61 10.14
CA ARG A 607 6.64 7.10 11.42
C ARG A 607 5.60 6.28 12.18
N ALA A 608 4.36 6.76 12.28
CA ALA A 608 3.25 6.08 12.95
C ALA A 608 2.94 4.72 12.33
N LEU A 609 2.98 4.62 10.99
CA LEU A 609 2.86 3.36 10.24
C LEU A 609 4.15 2.50 10.27
N GLY A 610 5.06 2.75 11.22
CA GLY A 610 6.30 2.00 11.44
C GLY A 610 7.40 2.19 10.38
N GLY A 611 7.16 3.01 9.35
CA GLY A 611 8.10 3.35 8.28
C GLY A 611 9.28 4.21 8.74
N LYS A 612 10.10 4.66 7.80
CA LYS A 612 11.34 5.42 8.09
C LYS A 612 11.38 6.69 7.25
N VAL A 613 11.89 7.77 7.85
CA VAL A 613 12.03 9.08 7.19
C VAL A 613 13.45 9.23 6.60
N PRO A 614 13.66 10.12 5.60
CA PRO A 614 14.97 10.34 5.01
C PRO A 614 16.07 10.64 6.05
N GLY A 615 17.27 10.09 5.84
CA GLY A 615 18.41 10.22 6.75
C GLY A 615 18.33 9.42 8.07
N SER A 616 17.17 8.86 8.45
CA SER A 616 16.96 8.22 9.78
C SER A 616 17.75 6.93 10.05
N ARG A 617 18.54 6.45 9.10
CA ARG A 617 19.50 5.35 9.27
C ARG A 617 20.84 5.63 8.58
N GLY A 618 21.26 6.90 8.59
CA GLY A 618 22.37 7.38 7.77
C GLY A 618 22.17 7.01 6.30
N ASP A 619 23.25 6.60 5.64
CA ASP A 619 23.27 6.37 4.19
C ASP A 619 22.64 5.06 3.75
N ARG A 620 22.05 4.27 4.67
CA ARG A 620 21.38 2.99 4.35
C ARG A 620 20.37 3.13 3.21
N TYR A 621 19.67 4.26 3.13
CA TYR A 621 18.65 4.53 2.11
C TYR A 621 19.17 5.41 0.95
N GLN A 622 20.47 5.70 0.90
CA GLN A 622 21.14 6.51 -0.12
C GLN A 622 20.46 7.89 -0.32
N PRO A 623 20.37 8.72 0.75
CA PRO A 623 19.67 10.01 0.71
C PRO A 623 20.24 11.01 -0.31
N GLY A 624 21.52 10.86 -0.69
CA GLY A 624 22.19 11.67 -1.70
C GLY A 624 21.68 11.49 -3.13
N GLY A 625 21.00 10.37 -3.45
CA GLY A 625 20.42 10.10 -4.77
C GLY A 625 20.88 8.79 -5.43
N TYR A 626 20.46 8.59 -6.67
CA TYR A 626 20.88 7.51 -7.58
C TYR A 626 21.55 8.08 -8.83
N ASP A 627 22.34 7.24 -9.49
CA ASP A 627 22.80 7.40 -10.86
C ASP A 627 22.35 6.17 -11.68
N LEU A 628 22.08 6.37 -12.97
CA LEU A 628 21.57 5.33 -13.87
C LEU A 628 22.65 4.32 -14.26
N MET A 629 23.93 4.71 -14.28
CA MET A 629 25.04 3.79 -14.58
C MET A 629 25.26 2.77 -13.46
N THR A 630 24.97 3.13 -12.21
CA THR A 630 25.28 2.33 -11.01
C THR A 630 24.06 1.71 -10.30
N ILE A 631 22.82 2.20 -10.51
CA ILE A 631 21.61 1.72 -9.81
C ILE A 631 21.40 0.20 -9.90
N GLY A 632 20.77 -0.38 -8.87
CA GLY A 632 20.54 -1.82 -8.74
C GLY A 632 21.26 -2.48 -7.55
N PRO A 633 21.51 -3.81 -7.59
CA PRO A 633 22.11 -4.57 -6.49
C PRO A 633 23.55 -4.12 -6.16
N ASP A 634 23.90 -4.07 -4.88
CA ASP A 634 25.23 -3.58 -4.45
C ASP A 634 26.42 -4.28 -5.16
N PRO A 635 26.45 -5.61 -5.37
CA PRO A 635 27.53 -6.31 -6.08
C PRO A 635 27.58 -6.07 -7.61
N GLN A 636 26.84 -5.09 -8.13
CA GLN A 636 26.81 -4.72 -9.55
C GLN A 636 27.02 -3.21 -9.76
N LYS A 637 27.16 -2.41 -8.70
CA LYS A 637 27.28 -0.94 -8.79
C LYS A 637 28.49 -0.51 -9.63
N GLU A 638 29.65 -1.10 -9.35
CA GLU A 638 30.95 -0.73 -9.94
C GLU A 638 31.29 -1.56 -11.19
N HIS A 639 30.29 -2.16 -11.84
CA HIS A 639 30.46 -3.09 -12.96
C HIS A 639 29.48 -2.81 -14.10
N GLY A 640 29.89 -3.16 -15.32
CA GLY A 640 29.08 -3.03 -16.55
C GLY A 640 29.26 -1.72 -17.31
N ALA A 641 30.09 -0.78 -16.84
CA ALA A 641 30.20 0.56 -17.42
C ALA A 641 30.53 0.59 -18.93
N GLU A 642 31.40 -0.31 -19.41
CA GLU A 642 31.78 -0.40 -20.83
C GLU A 642 30.72 -1.10 -21.68
N GLU A 643 30.18 -2.23 -21.21
CA GLU A 643 29.03 -2.94 -21.81
C GLU A 643 27.84 -1.98 -21.99
N MET A 644 27.59 -1.14 -20.99
CA MET A 644 26.54 -0.11 -21.04
C MET A 644 26.84 1.07 -21.96
N ARG A 645 28.10 1.52 -22.12
CA ARG A 645 28.43 2.60 -23.09
C ARG A 645 28.13 2.16 -24.51
N SER A 646 28.57 0.95 -24.88
CA SER A 646 28.32 0.36 -26.20
C SER A 646 26.81 0.21 -26.47
N ASP A 647 26.04 -0.26 -25.48
CA ASP A 647 24.58 -0.37 -25.60
C ASP A 647 23.88 1.02 -25.69
N ILE A 648 24.35 2.03 -24.94
CA ILE A 648 23.90 3.43 -25.06
C ILE A 648 24.11 3.97 -26.47
N GLU A 649 25.27 3.73 -27.09
CA GLU A 649 25.59 4.17 -28.45
C GLU A 649 24.66 3.51 -29.49
N VAL A 650 24.43 2.20 -29.38
CA VAL A 650 23.49 1.45 -30.23
C VAL A 650 22.06 1.96 -30.09
N ILE A 651 21.58 2.20 -28.87
CA ILE A 651 20.22 2.71 -28.62
C ILE A 651 20.08 4.14 -29.14
N LYS A 652 21.08 5.01 -28.95
CA LYS A 652 21.07 6.37 -29.50
C LYS A 652 20.98 6.39 -31.02
N ALA A 653 21.71 5.50 -31.71
CA ALA A 653 21.65 5.39 -33.17
C ALA A 653 20.23 5.01 -33.67
N ARG A 654 19.46 4.23 -32.89
CA ARG A 654 18.05 3.89 -33.16
C ARG A 654 17.06 4.98 -32.72
N GLY A 655 17.50 5.95 -31.93
CA GLY A 655 16.67 7.04 -31.38
C GLY A 655 16.25 8.10 -32.40
N VAL A 656 16.84 8.10 -33.60
CA VAL A 656 16.58 9.08 -34.66
C VAL A 656 15.10 9.07 -35.08
N ALA A 657 14.51 10.26 -35.20
CA ALA A 657 13.06 10.46 -35.15
C ALA A 657 12.29 10.03 -36.42
N THR A 658 12.07 8.72 -36.57
CA THR A 658 11.18 8.12 -37.59
C THR A 658 9.86 7.62 -36.97
N CYS A 659 8.95 7.09 -37.80
CA CYS A 659 7.87 6.23 -37.31
C CYS A 659 8.37 4.78 -37.31
N PRO A 660 8.24 4.01 -36.21
CA PRO A 660 8.76 2.65 -36.11
C PRO A 660 7.96 1.60 -36.91
N PHE A 661 7.01 2.04 -37.75
CA PHE A 661 6.22 1.22 -38.66
C PHE A 661 6.27 1.71 -40.12
N SER A 662 6.91 2.85 -40.43
CA SER A 662 6.82 3.49 -41.74
C SER A 662 7.76 2.93 -42.82
N GLN A 663 8.41 1.78 -42.60
CA GLN A 663 9.24 1.13 -43.61
C GLN A 663 9.03 -0.39 -43.65
N ALA A 664 8.26 -0.82 -44.65
CA ALA A 664 8.32 -2.14 -45.28
C ALA A 664 8.60 -1.99 -46.80
N LYS A 665 9.42 -0.99 -47.16
CA LYS A 665 9.89 -0.70 -48.52
C LYS A 665 11.35 -0.20 -48.54
N SER A 666 12.20 -0.87 -47.78
CA SER A 666 13.66 -0.83 -47.91
C SER A 666 14.09 -2.28 -48.16
N GLY A 667 14.73 -2.54 -49.31
CA GLY A 667 14.86 -3.88 -49.87
C GLY A 667 15.85 -4.81 -49.14
N HIS A 668 15.96 -6.04 -49.65
CA HIS A 668 17.05 -6.94 -49.29
C HIS A 668 18.40 -6.25 -49.46
N PHE A 669 19.25 -6.40 -48.46
CA PHE A 669 20.67 -6.62 -48.67
C PHE A 669 20.96 -8.03 -48.16
N GLU A 670 21.67 -8.81 -48.99
CA GLU A 670 22.09 -10.19 -48.75
C GLU A 670 23.33 -10.25 -47.84
#